data_AF-A0A521RNV8-F1
#
_entry.id   AF-A0A521RNV8-F1
#
_cell.length_a   1.000
_cell.length_b   1.000
_cell.length_c   1.000
_cell.angle_alpha   90.00
_cell.angle_beta   90.00
_cell.angle_gamma   90.00
#
_symmetry.space_group_name_H-M   'P 1'
#
loop_
_entity.id
_entity.type
_entity.pdbx_description
1 polymer ?
#
loop_
_entity_poly.entity_id
_entity_poly.type
_entity_poly.pdbx_seq_one_letter_code
_entity_poly.pdbx_strand_id
1 'polypeptide(L)'
;LLDHEERTLEDSVLTTFWGPLEESHFCNTFGLNHERLIKGGKDIIQGGGEIGQSLFEAGSGLVGLPKLLLGLEEEAGKIFRPQGRTLALNHGLEKYNKAKGEVKQFSLKSDEWNRLQNNLKTAATALQDKGTELQNVRKTRSQLERIQSNLPALAKRSSLLGTLRELTAIPDLSEDAAAKRIRAESEQNSAEGESQLIDHKIKSLTEESEAIQVQGDLVSYAGQIDDLYKNIGSFRDAARDIPKRQIERTASLSQAAEALKGIRPDLSLKMAESVRLTQPQMVEIRRLIREGNEQKPKLESGREQVNDIIAEIDHIRQAMARHPKQVDVGRLTPAIATVKGLGDLESRSRDAALGLESESIRIETELSSLPLWTGDIDSFERAAFPSATTVNRFKSLLDEVDKERLLIEDQANQQQRKYQEWSGELERLRAGGDVPSVSQLEETRIRRDLGWRLIREAFIDKTRLADEAASTFDPSHPLPDAYEKSVAGADQIADLLYKDSDRVARHENVKRELRQQETEIRTLEERIKALEVRRREVTEEWERHWKSAGISPLPPLEMIEWLQRRERILDRIQTYRGKEEQVLQLHKAIDDAKTNLNSALTAMTQPVAEEGEGLRPLLLRCERLLNQITESNSEVDLLNRKLTEQQSKLGTAQKRLDGIEAALARWKDAWKAATAPIGLGFEASTQQVESVLE
;
A
#
# COMPACT_ATOMS: atom_id res chain seq x y z
N LEU A 1 -61.91 -124.10 -53.64
CA LEU A 1 -62.72 -124.86 -52.65
C LEU A 1 -62.91 -126.30 -53.14
N LEU A 2 -63.17 -127.29 -52.27
CA LEU A 2 -63.48 -128.69 -52.66
C LEU A 2 -64.89 -129.06 -52.17
N ASP A 3 -65.65 -129.83 -52.95
CA ASP A 3 -66.96 -130.34 -52.51
C ASP A 3 -66.84 -131.63 -51.68
N HIS A 4 -67.99 -132.17 -51.25
CA HIS A 4 -68.09 -133.35 -50.38
C HIS A 4 -67.73 -134.69 -51.09
N GLU A 5 -67.42 -134.66 -52.39
CA GLU A 5 -66.86 -135.78 -53.16
C GLU A 5 -65.40 -135.50 -53.61
N GLU A 6 -64.72 -134.56 -52.93
CA GLU A 6 -63.32 -134.16 -53.12
C GLU A 6 -62.96 -133.66 -54.53
N ARG A 7 -63.91 -133.05 -55.24
CA ARG A 7 -63.65 -132.39 -56.53
C ARG A 7 -63.53 -130.88 -56.38
N THR A 8 -62.62 -130.28 -57.14
CA THR A 8 -62.35 -128.83 -57.13
C THR A 8 -63.55 -128.04 -57.63
N LEU A 9 -64.15 -127.25 -56.73
CA LEU A 9 -65.18 -126.26 -57.02
C LEU A 9 -64.53 -125.03 -57.66
N GLU A 10 -65.10 -124.56 -58.76
CA GLU A 10 -64.73 -123.28 -59.38
C GLU A 10 -64.98 -122.11 -58.40
N ASP A 11 -64.06 -121.15 -58.37
CA ASP A 11 -64.13 -119.96 -57.51
C ASP A 11 -65.36 -119.05 -57.80
N SER A 12 -66.09 -119.32 -58.89
CA SER A 12 -67.36 -118.67 -59.22
C SER A 12 -68.49 -118.92 -58.19
N VAL A 13 -68.35 -119.95 -57.34
CA VAL A 13 -69.33 -120.24 -56.27
C VAL A 13 -69.22 -119.25 -55.10
N LEU A 14 -68.05 -118.65 -54.88
CA LEU A 14 -67.82 -117.64 -53.83
C LEU A 14 -68.29 -116.24 -54.24
N THR A 15 -68.50 -115.99 -55.53
CA THR A 15 -68.83 -114.67 -56.08
C THR A 15 -70.21 -114.17 -55.62
N THR A 16 -71.13 -115.09 -55.29
CA THR A 16 -72.43 -114.76 -54.69
C THR A 16 -72.31 -114.19 -53.27
N PHE A 17 -71.25 -114.52 -52.53
CA PHE A 17 -71.09 -114.09 -51.14
C PHE A 17 -70.21 -112.83 -50.98
N TRP A 18 -69.26 -112.56 -51.89
CA TRP A 18 -68.27 -111.49 -51.71
C TRP A 18 -68.40 -110.28 -52.67
N GLY A 19 -69.34 -110.29 -53.61
CA GLY A 19 -69.52 -109.17 -54.56
C GLY A 19 -68.24 -108.89 -55.38
N PRO A 20 -68.21 -107.84 -56.23
CA PRO A 20 -67.09 -107.59 -57.13
C PRO A 20 -65.92 -106.89 -56.40
N LEU A 21 -65.39 -107.50 -55.34
CA LEU A 21 -64.28 -106.98 -54.54
C LEU A 21 -63.03 -107.82 -54.76
N GLU A 22 -62.03 -107.24 -55.45
CA GLU A 22 -60.70 -107.81 -55.60
C GLU A 22 -59.91 -107.74 -54.27
N GLU A 23 -59.03 -108.72 -54.03
CA GLU A 23 -58.19 -108.85 -52.82
C GLU A 23 -57.40 -107.57 -52.49
N SER A 24 -56.96 -106.86 -53.53
CA SER A 24 -56.25 -105.59 -53.44
C SER A 24 -57.11 -104.47 -52.83
N HIS A 25 -58.41 -104.46 -53.11
CA HIS A 25 -59.36 -103.45 -52.64
C HIS A 25 -59.76 -103.69 -51.18
N PHE A 26 -59.96 -104.95 -50.78
CA PHE A 26 -60.24 -105.29 -49.38
C PHE A 26 -59.06 -104.94 -48.46
N CYS A 27 -57.83 -105.27 -48.89
CA CYS A 27 -56.62 -104.96 -48.13
C CYS A 27 -56.37 -103.45 -47.99
N ASN A 28 -56.73 -102.62 -48.97
CA ASN A 28 -56.54 -101.16 -48.89
C ASN A 28 -57.61 -100.43 -48.06
N THR A 29 -58.84 -100.93 -48.01
CA THR A 29 -59.95 -100.23 -47.33
C THR A 29 -60.19 -100.75 -45.90
N PHE A 30 -59.90 -102.02 -45.61
CA PHE A 30 -60.23 -102.66 -44.31
C PHE A 30 -59.05 -103.37 -43.62
N GLY A 31 -57.85 -103.37 -44.24
CA GLY A 31 -56.64 -104.00 -43.69
C GLY A 31 -55.71 -103.00 -42.99
N LEU A 32 -55.77 -102.93 -41.65
CA LEU A 32 -54.87 -102.12 -40.82
C LEU A 32 -53.70 -102.97 -40.29
N ASN A 33 -52.48 -102.68 -40.75
CA ASN A 33 -51.23 -103.20 -40.16
C ASN A 33 -50.25 -102.06 -39.83
N HIS A 34 -49.31 -102.31 -38.92
CA HIS A 34 -48.43 -101.27 -38.37
C HIS A 34 -47.48 -100.64 -39.42
N GLU A 35 -46.95 -101.43 -40.36
CA GLU A 35 -46.09 -100.92 -41.43
C GLU A 35 -46.82 -99.98 -42.40
N ARG A 36 -48.09 -100.26 -42.73
CA ARG A 36 -48.89 -99.41 -43.63
C ARG A 36 -49.32 -98.09 -42.99
N LEU A 37 -49.50 -98.07 -41.67
CA LEU A 37 -49.82 -96.84 -40.92
C LEU A 37 -48.63 -95.86 -40.91
N ILE A 38 -47.40 -96.39 -40.81
CA ILE A 38 -46.17 -95.58 -40.87
C ILE A 38 -45.89 -95.09 -42.29
N LYS A 39 -46.18 -95.91 -43.32
CA LYS A 39 -46.04 -95.52 -44.73
C LYS A 39 -47.07 -94.45 -45.12
N GLY A 40 -48.34 -94.63 -44.76
CA GLY A 40 -49.40 -93.64 -44.99
C GLY A 40 -49.20 -92.32 -44.22
N GLY A 41 -48.60 -92.36 -43.01
CA GLY A 41 -48.24 -91.15 -42.27
C GLY A 41 -47.09 -90.36 -42.90
N LYS A 42 -46.14 -91.03 -43.57
CA LYS A 42 -45.06 -90.36 -44.31
C LYS A 42 -45.54 -89.72 -45.61
N ASP A 43 -46.49 -90.35 -46.32
CA ASP A 43 -47.04 -89.81 -47.57
C ASP A 43 -47.95 -88.58 -47.34
N ILE A 44 -48.58 -88.45 -46.17
CA ILE A 44 -49.39 -87.26 -45.80
C ILE A 44 -48.53 -86.04 -45.48
N ILE A 45 -47.30 -86.23 -45.00
CA ILE A 45 -46.42 -85.13 -44.53
C ILE A 45 -45.57 -84.54 -45.67
N GLN A 46 -45.33 -85.27 -46.78
CA GLN A 46 -44.36 -84.86 -47.80
C GLN A 46 -44.92 -84.22 -49.07
N GLY A 47 -46.23 -84.23 -49.31
CA GLY A 47 -46.78 -83.56 -50.49
C GLY A 47 -48.21 -83.96 -50.73
N GLY A 48 -49.12 -82.99 -50.62
CA GLY A 48 -50.52 -83.19 -50.93
C GLY A 48 -50.73 -83.63 -52.37
N GLY A 49 -51.20 -84.86 -52.53
CA GLY A 49 -52.00 -85.26 -53.69
C GLY A 49 -51.48 -86.45 -54.48
N GLU A 50 -51.97 -87.64 -54.13
CA GLU A 50 -52.39 -88.65 -55.13
C GLU A 50 -53.59 -89.51 -54.67
N ILE A 51 -54.16 -89.23 -53.49
CA ILE A 51 -55.38 -89.89 -52.98
C ILE A 51 -56.58 -88.92 -52.94
N GLY A 52 -56.34 -87.60 -52.88
CA GLY A 52 -57.39 -86.57 -52.96
C GLY A 52 -57.83 -86.19 -54.37
N GLN A 53 -57.05 -86.54 -55.41
CA GLN A 53 -57.36 -86.22 -56.81
C GLN A 53 -58.28 -87.27 -57.45
N SER A 54 -58.05 -88.56 -57.22
CA SER A 54 -58.93 -89.63 -57.73
C SER A 54 -60.32 -89.66 -57.06
N LEU A 55 -60.45 -89.11 -55.85
CA LEU A 55 -61.74 -89.02 -55.15
C LEU A 55 -62.62 -87.85 -55.63
N PHE A 56 -62.05 -86.86 -56.33
CA PHE A 56 -62.77 -85.69 -56.84
C PHE A 56 -63.08 -85.76 -58.34
N GLU A 57 -62.31 -86.55 -59.11
CA GLU A 57 -62.48 -86.73 -60.56
C GLU A 57 -63.57 -87.74 -60.95
N ALA A 58 -64.05 -88.59 -60.04
CA ALA A 58 -65.13 -89.56 -60.32
C ALA A 58 -66.55 -89.04 -60.01
N GLY A 59 -66.72 -87.81 -59.48
CA GLY A 59 -68.02 -87.33 -58.99
C GLY A 59 -68.51 -85.97 -59.49
N SER A 60 -67.70 -85.17 -60.22
CA SER A 60 -68.05 -83.76 -60.50
C SER A 60 -67.85 -83.27 -61.94
N GLY A 61 -67.35 -84.08 -62.88
CA GLY A 61 -67.32 -83.73 -64.31
C GLY A 61 -66.46 -82.51 -64.69
N LEU A 62 -65.55 -82.06 -63.82
CA LEU A 62 -64.69 -80.89 -64.07
C LEU A 62 -63.27 -81.32 -64.47
N VAL A 63 -63.09 -81.61 -65.77
CA VAL A 63 -61.76 -81.81 -66.37
C VAL A 63 -61.08 -80.45 -66.57
N GLY A 64 -59.94 -80.21 -65.92
CA GLY A 64 -59.04 -79.07 -66.23
C GLY A 64 -58.65 -78.12 -65.09
N LEU A 65 -59.15 -78.34 -63.87
CA LEU A 65 -58.81 -77.52 -62.68
C LEU A 65 -57.29 -77.44 -62.37
N PRO A 66 -56.48 -78.51 -62.52
CA PRO A 66 -55.04 -78.44 -62.26
C PRO A 66 -54.29 -77.50 -63.22
N LYS A 67 -54.73 -77.43 -64.48
CA LYS A 67 -54.15 -76.53 -65.48
C LYS A 67 -54.49 -75.06 -65.21
N LEU A 68 -55.70 -74.79 -64.72
CA LEU A 68 -56.12 -73.46 -64.32
C LEU A 68 -55.37 -72.99 -63.06
N LEU A 69 -55.17 -73.89 -62.09
CA LEU A 69 -54.39 -73.62 -60.88
C LEU A 69 -52.93 -73.29 -61.20
N LEU A 70 -52.28 -74.07 -62.07
CA LEU A 70 -50.92 -73.78 -62.53
C LEU A 70 -50.83 -72.44 -63.29
N GLY A 71 -51.83 -72.12 -64.13
CA GLY A 71 -51.89 -70.83 -64.81
C GLY A 71 -52.05 -69.65 -63.84
N LEU A 72 -52.90 -69.80 -62.82
CA LEU A 72 -53.08 -68.80 -61.77
C LEU A 72 -51.84 -68.65 -60.88
N GLU A 73 -51.10 -69.73 -60.61
CA GLU A 73 -49.83 -69.68 -59.89
C GLU A 73 -48.71 -69.01 -60.71
N GLU A 74 -48.65 -69.22 -62.02
CA GLU A 74 -47.73 -68.49 -62.90
C GLU A 74 -48.07 -67.00 -62.99
N GLU A 75 -49.35 -66.64 -63.11
CA GLU A 75 -49.80 -65.26 -63.11
C GLU A 75 -49.54 -64.57 -61.77
N ALA A 76 -49.84 -65.23 -60.64
CA ALA A 76 -49.50 -64.75 -59.31
C ALA A 76 -47.99 -64.58 -59.14
N GLY A 77 -47.19 -65.52 -59.65
CA GLY A 77 -45.74 -65.47 -59.64
C GLY A 77 -45.13 -64.34 -60.47
N LYS A 78 -45.84 -63.83 -61.49
CA LYS A 78 -45.45 -62.63 -62.25
C LYS A 78 -45.79 -61.31 -61.52
N ILE A 79 -46.74 -61.36 -60.58
CA ILE A 79 -47.16 -60.19 -59.81
C ILE A 79 -46.33 -60.05 -58.52
N PHE A 80 -46.09 -61.17 -57.82
CA PHE A 80 -45.41 -61.17 -56.51
C PHE A 80 -44.69 -62.50 -56.24
N ARG A 81 -43.42 -62.41 -55.83
CA ARG A 81 -42.66 -63.54 -55.23
C ARG A 81 -41.88 -63.05 -54.02
N PRO A 82 -41.77 -63.83 -52.92
CA PRO A 82 -41.08 -63.39 -51.70
C PRO A 82 -39.61 -62.97 -51.89
N GLN A 83 -38.92 -63.49 -52.90
CA GLN A 83 -37.50 -63.20 -53.19
C GLN A 83 -37.29 -62.47 -54.54
N GLY A 84 -38.35 -62.06 -55.23
CA GLY A 84 -38.25 -61.45 -56.57
C GLY A 84 -38.09 -59.93 -56.50
N ARG A 85 -36.88 -59.41 -56.73
CA ARG A 85 -36.59 -57.96 -56.66
C ARG A 85 -37.20 -57.11 -57.79
N THR A 86 -37.55 -57.70 -58.93
CA THR A 86 -37.94 -56.99 -60.16
C THR A 86 -39.42 -57.08 -60.52
N LEU A 87 -40.25 -57.69 -59.67
CA LEU A 87 -41.69 -57.85 -59.93
C LEU A 87 -42.47 -56.58 -59.54
N ALA A 88 -43.55 -56.28 -60.27
CA ALA A 88 -44.25 -54.99 -60.21
C ALA A 88 -44.71 -54.60 -58.78
N LEU A 89 -45.22 -55.55 -57.99
CA LEU A 89 -45.67 -55.28 -56.62
C LEU A 89 -44.50 -55.04 -55.65
N ASN A 90 -43.40 -55.79 -55.81
CA ASN A 90 -42.21 -55.65 -54.95
C ASN A 90 -41.47 -54.34 -55.21
N HIS A 91 -41.35 -53.94 -56.48
CA HIS A 91 -40.81 -52.62 -56.85
C HIS A 91 -41.74 -51.48 -56.39
N GLY A 92 -43.06 -51.68 -56.45
CA GLY A 92 -44.05 -50.75 -55.87
C GLY A 92 -43.92 -50.60 -54.36
N LEU A 93 -43.72 -51.71 -53.63
CA LEU A 93 -43.46 -51.73 -52.18
C LEU A 93 -42.13 -51.07 -51.83
N GLU A 94 -41.08 -51.28 -52.62
CA GLU A 94 -39.78 -50.63 -52.41
C GLU A 94 -39.88 -49.11 -52.64
N LYS A 95 -40.56 -48.68 -53.71
CA LYS A 95 -40.87 -47.25 -53.94
C LYS A 95 -41.73 -46.65 -52.84
N TYR A 96 -42.76 -47.34 -52.37
CA TYR A 96 -43.60 -46.89 -51.26
C TYR A 96 -42.81 -46.78 -49.96
N ASN A 97 -41.98 -47.77 -49.63
CA ASN A 97 -41.15 -47.73 -48.42
C ASN A 97 -40.07 -46.64 -48.51
N LYS A 98 -39.50 -46.40 -49.69
CA LYS A 98 -38.56 -45.30 -49.94
C LYS A 98 -39.25 -43.94 -49.77
N ALA A 99 -40.39 -43.71 -50.42
CA ALA A 99 -41.18 -42.48 -50.29
C ALA A 99 -41.69 -42.27 -48.84
N LYS A 100 -42.11 -43.35 -48.15
CA LYS A 100 -42.48 -43.31 -46.73
C LYS A 100 -41.29 -42.97 -45.82
N GLY A 101 -40.09 -43.44 -46.18
CA GLY A 101 -38.83 -43.09 -45.53
C GLY A 101 -38.44 -41.63 -45.75
N GLU A 102 -38.55 -41.13 -46.98
CA GLU A 102 -38.31 -39.74 -47.35
C GLU A 102 -39.29 -38.80 -46.64
N VAL A 103 -40.60 -39.10 -46.65
CA VAL A 103 -41.60 -38.35 -45.87
C VAL A 103 -41.22 -38.34 -44.39
N LYS A 104 -40.79 -39.47 -43.81
CA LYS A 104 -40.38 -39.53 -42.40
C LYS A 104 -39.07 -38.79 -42.10
N GLN A 105 -38.17 -38.65 -43.07
CA GLN A 105 -36.92 -37.87 -42.96
C GLN A 105 -37.16 -36.37 -43.09
N PHE A 106 -38.05 -35.95 -43.98
CA PHE A 106 -38.37 -34.54 -44.20
C PHE A 106 -39.52 -34.01 -43.32
N SER A 107 -40.23 -34.90 -42.62
CA SER A 107 -41.24 -34.52 -41.62
C SER A 107 -40.57 -34.31 -40.26
N LEU A 108 -40.64 -33.08 -39.74
CA LEU A 108 -40.31 -32.82 -38.35
C LEU A 108 -41.35 -33.50 -37.47
N LYS A 109 -40.91 -34.39 -36.56
CA LYS A 109 -41.83 -35.04 -35.63
C LYS A 109 -42.48 -33.96 -34.76
N SER A 110 -43.81 -33.97 -34.67
CA SER A 110 -44.60 -33.03 -33.85
C SER A 110 -44.02 -32.89 -32.43
N ASP A 111 -43.57 -33.99 -31.83
CA ASP A 111 -42.95 -34.00 -30.50
C ASP A 111 -41.62 -33.25 -30.42
N GLU A 112 -40.80 -33.32 -31.48
CA GLU A 112 -39.51 -32.64 -31.55
C GLU A 112 -39.68 -31.14 -31.79
N TRP A 113 -40.65 -30.75 -32.63
CA TRP A 113 -41.07 -29.36 -32.80
C TRP A 113 -41.61 -28.78 -31.48
N ASN A 114 -42.53 -29.48 -30.82
CA ASN A 114 -43.09 -29.04 -29.55
C ASN A 114 -42.02 -28.94 -28.45
N ARG A 115 -41.06 -29.88 -28.43
CA ARG A 115 -39.91 -29.81 -27.53
C ARG A 115 -39.04 -28.60 -27.79
N LEU A 116 -38.67 -28.34 -29.06
CA LEU A 116 -37.84 -27.18 -29.43
C LEU A 116 -38.58 -25.86 -29.17
N GLN A 117 -39.89 -25.80 -29.43
CA GLN A 117 -40.70 -24.61 -29.18
C GLN A 117 -40.90 -24.36 -27.68
N ASN A 118 -41.07 -25.41 -26.87
CA ASN A 118 -41.09 -25.29 -25.41
C ASN A 118 -39.71 -24.86 -24.86
N ASN A 119 -38.61 -25.39 -25.41
CA ASN A 119 -37.27 -24.99 -25.02
C ASN A 119 -37.02 -23.50 -25.36
N LEU A 120 -37.42 -23.06 -26.55
CA LEU A 120 -37.35 -21.66 -26.95
C LEU A 120 -38.18 -20.78 -26.03
N LYS A 121 -39.42 -21.18 -25.74
CA LYS A 121 -40.30 -20.44 -24.82
C LYS A 121 -39.69 -20.32 -23.42
N THR A 122 -39.14 -21.42 -22.90
CA THR A 122 -38.51 -21.48 -21.57
C THR A 122 -37.25 -20.62 -21.53
N ALA A 123 -36.42 -20.69 -22.57
CA ALA A 123 -35.22 -19.87 -22.69
C ALA A 123 -35.54 -18.37 -22.84
N ALA A 124 -36.60 -18.04 -23.60
CA ALA A 124 -37.06 -16.67 -23.77
C ALA A 124 -37.60 -16.09 -22.45
N THR A 125 -38.39 -16.86 -21.70
CA THR A 125 -38.84 -16.44 -20.35
C THR A 125 -37.67 -16.29 -19.39
N ALA A 126 -36.72 -17.23 -19.39
CA ALA A 126 -35.54 -17.13 -18.53
C ALA A 126 -34.67 -15.91 -18.86
N LEU A 127 -34.52 -15.57 -20.15
CA LEU A 127 -33.83 -14.36 -20.60
C LEU A 127 -34.56 -13.09 -20.16
N GLN A 128 -35.89 -13.07 -20.27
CA GLN A 128 -36.71 -11.95 -19.81
C GLN A 128 -36.61 -11.76 -18.29
N ASP A 129 -36.72 -12.84 -17.52
CA ASP A 129 -36.60 -12.83 -16.06
C ASP A 129 -35.22 -12.34 -15.64
N LYS A 130 -34.14 -12.86 -16.23
CA LYS A 130 -32.77 -12.37 -15.98
C LYS A 130 -32.57 -10.92 -16.40
N GLY A 131 -33.23 -10.47 -17.48
CA GLY A 131 -33.25 -9.07 -17.89
C GLY A 131 -33.89 -8.16 -16.85
N THR A 132 -35.02 -8.56 -16.26
CA THR A 132 -35.68 -7.79 -15.19
C THR A 132 -34.87 -7.80 -13.89
N GLU A 133 -34.28 -8.93 -13.52
CA GLU A 133 -33.38 -9.04 -12.37
C GLU A 133 -32.17 -8.11 -12.53
N LEU A 134 -31.53 -8.10 -13.70
CA LEU A 134 -30.42 -7.21 -14.01
C LEU A 134 -30.81 -5.73 -13.92
N GLN A 135 -32.01 -5.35 -14.41
CA GLN A 135 -32.50 -3.98 -14.27
C GLN A 135 -32.72 -3.58 -12.80
N ASN A 136 -33.28 -4.48 -11.99
CA ASN A 136 -33.49 -4.22 -10.56
C ASN A 136 -32.16 -4.08 -9.82
N VAL A 137 -31.20 -4.97 -10.06
CA VAL A 137 -29.86 -4.89 -9.48
C VAL A 137 -29.15 -3.59 -9.91
N ARG A 138 -29.27 -3.17 -11.16
CA ARG A 138 -28.72 -1.88 -11.64
C ARG A 138 -29.37 -0.68 -10.95
N LYS A 139 -30.69 -0.69 -10.74
CA LYS A 139 -31.39 0.37 -9.99
C LYS A 139 -30.91 0.44 -8.54
N THR A 140 -30.82 -0.71 -7.86
CA THR A 140 -30.32 -0.78 -6.48
C THR A 140 -28.87 -0.31 -6.40
N ARG A 141 -28.02 -0.72 -7.34
CA ARG A 141 -26.63 -0.25 -7.43
C ARG A 141 -26.55 1.26 -7.59
N SER A 142 -27.30 1.85 -8.53
CA SER A 142 -27.31 3.30 -8.74
C SER A 142 -27.81 4.06 -7.51
N GLN A 143 -28.81 3.51 -6.80
CA GLN A 143 -29.30 4.08 -5.54
C GLN A 143 -28.21 4.04 -4.45
N LEU A 144 -27.51 2.92 -4.30
CA LEU A 144 -26.44 2.76 -3.32
C LEU A 144 -25.22 3.62 -3.64
N GLU A 145 -24.81 3.72 -4.91
CA GLU A 145 -23.75 4.62 -5.37
C GLU A 145 -24.10 6.08 -5.06
N ARG A 146 -25.36 6.48 -5.29
CA ARG A 146 -25.85 7.83 -4.93
C ARG A 146 -25.88 8.06 -3.42
N ILE A 147 -26.22 7.05 -2.62
CA ILE A 147 -26.16 7.15 -1.15
C ILE A 147 -24.71 7.27 -0.70
N GLN A 148 -23.81 6.43 -1.22
CA GLN A 148 -22.38 6.43 -0.91
C GLN A 148 -21.72 7.75 -1.28
N SER A 149 -22.04 8.33 -2.45
CA SER A 149 -21.48 9.61 -2.89
C SER A 149 -21.93 10.80 -2.03
N ASN A 150 -23.15 10.75 -1.49
CA ASN A 150 -23.73 11.84 -0.69
C ASN A 150 -23.49 11.69 0.83
N LEU A 151 -23.14 10.49 1.30
CA LEU A 151 -22.86 10.20 2.72
C LEU A 151 -21.78 11.11 3.32
N PRO A 152 -20.64 11.38 2.65
CA PRO A 152 -19.62 12.28 3.17
C PRO A 152 -20.13 13.72 3.34
N ALA A 153 -20.93 14.22 2.38
CA ALA A 153 -21.50 15.56 2.46
C ALA A 153 -22.54 15.67 3.58
N LEU A 154 -23.36 14.63 3.78
CA LEU A 154 -24.34 14.55 4.86
C LEU A 154 -23.68 14.46 6.24
N ALA A 155 -22.61 13.66 6.38
CA ALA A 155 -21.81 13.57 7.60
C ALA A 155 -21.12 14.90 7.92
N LYS A 156 -20.55 15.57 6.91
CA LYS A 156 -19.98 16.92 7.07
C LYS A 156 -21.03 17.94 7.48
N ARG A 157 -22.24 17.87 6.91
CA ARG A 157 -23.35 18.73 7.32
C ARG A 157 -23.79 18.45 8.75
N SER A 158 -23.88 17.18 9.18
CA SER A 158 -24.27 16.85 10.56
C SER A 158 -23.21 17.29 11.56
N SER A 159 -21.92 17.13 11.23
CA SER A 159 -20.84 17.62 12.09
C SER A 159 -20.87 19.15 12.20
N LEU A 160 -21.00 19.86 11.07
CA LEU A 160 -21.08 21.33 11.05
C LEU A 160 -22.32 21.84 11.80
N LEU A 161 -23.47 21.17 11.70
CA LEU A 161 -24.66 21.52 12.49
C LEU A 161 -24.48 21.22 13.98
N GLY A 162 -23.72 20.18 14.34
CA GLY A 162 -23.30 19.91 15.71
C GLY A 162 -22.42 21.02 16.26
N THR A 163 -21.36 21.37 15.53
CA THR A 163 -20.47 22.49 15.86
C THR A 163 -21.22 23.81 15.93
N LEU A 164 -22.16 24.07 15.01
CA LEU A 164 -22.99 25.27 15.04
C LEU A 164 -23.83 25.31 16.32
N ARG A 165 -24.47 24.21 16.73
CA ARG A 165 -25.26 24.15 17.98
C ARG A 165 -24.42 24.40 19.22
N GLU A 166 -23.18 23.93 19.25
CA GLU A 166 -22.23 24.22 20.32
C GLU A 166 -21.86 25.72 20.36
N LEU A 167 -21.74 26.34 19.18
CA LEU A 167 -21.42 27.75 19.02
C LEU A 167 -22.62 28.70 19.21
N THR A 168 -23.87 28.25 19.04
CA THR A 168 -25.07 29.10 19.24
C THR A 168 -25.25 29.55 20.70
N ALA A 169 -24.63 28.85 21.66
CA ALA A 169 -24.64 29.23 23.07
C ALA A 169 -23.64 30.37 23.37
N ILE A 170 -22.80 30.75 22.41
CA ILE A 170 -21.82 31.82 22.56
C ILE A 170 -22.47 33.12 22.09
N PRO A 171 -22.53 34.17 22.93
CA PRO A 171 -23.04 35.47 22.51
C PRO A 171 -22.22 36.03 21.35
N ASP A 172 -22.87 36.72 20.42
CA ASP A 172 -22.22 37.32 19.25
C ASP A 172 -21.22 38.38 19.71
N LEU A 173 -19.94 38.02 19.68
CA LEU A 173 -18.84 38.88 20.09
C LEU A 173 -18.42 39.74 18.91
N SER A 174 -18.25 41.06 19.14
CA SER A 174 -17.71 41.97 18.12
C SER A 174 -16.33 41.50 17.64
N GLU A 175 -15.93 41.82 16.41
CA GLU A 175 -14.59 41.49 15.87
C GLU A 175 -13.44 41.93 16.81
N ASP A 176 -13.63 43.03 17.55
CA ASP A 176 -12.66 43.54 18.52
C ASP A 176 -12.69 42.86 19.90
N ALA A 177 -13.53 41.84 20.12
CA ALA A 177 -13.70 41.24 21.45
C ALA A 177 -12.42 40.61 22.00
N ALA A 178 -11.61 40.01 21.14
CA ALA A 178 -10.29 39.49 21.52
C ALA A 178 -9.35 40.62 21.95
N ALA A 179 -9.32 41.73 21.22
CA ALA A 179 -8.51 42.90 21.55
C ALA A 179 -9.00 43.57 22.85
N LYS A 180 -10.32 43.64 23.07
CA LYS A 180 -10.92 44.14 24.32
C LYS A 180 -10.59 43.25 25.51
N ARG A 181 -10.63 41.93 25.36
CA ARG A 181 -10.24 40.98 26.41
C ARG A 181 -8.76 41.14 26.78
N ILE A 182 -7.87 41.16 25.78
CA ILE A 182 -6.43 41.29 26.00
C ILE A 182 -6.10 42.62 26.69
N ARG A 183 -6.75 43.72 26.29
CA ARG A 183 -6.61 45.02 26.98
C ARG A 183 -7.10 44.94 28.43
N ALA A 184 -8.29 44.38 28.67
CA ALA A 184 -8.83 44.24 30.00
C ALA A 184 -7.99 43.33 30.91
N GLU A 185 -7.46 42.20 30.40
CA GLU A 185 -6.55 41.31 31.12
C GLU A 185 -5.21 42.00 31.41
N SER A 186 -4.69 42.79 30.47
CA SER A 186 -3.47 43.57 30.68
C SER A 186 -3.67 44.69 31.72
N GLU A 187 -4.80 45.38 31.67
CA GLU A 187 -5.19 46.41 32.64
C GLU A 187 -5.41 45.79 34.03
N GLN A 188 -6.09 44.65 34.12
CA GLN A 188 -6.29 43.92 35.37
C GLN A 188 -4.95 43.46 35.97
N ASN A 189 -4.08 42.82 35.18
CA ASN A 189 -2.78 42.36 35.66
C ASN A 189 -1.89 43.53 36.11
N SER A 190 -1.95 44.66 35.42
CA SER A 190 -1.21 45.87 35.81
C SER A 190 -1.75 46.44 37.13
N ALA A 191 -3.07 46.52 37.27
CA ALA A 191 -3.72 47.00 38.48
C ALA A 191 -3.51 46.05 39.68
N GLU A 192 -3.52 44.73 39.48
CA GLU A 192 -3.17 43.74 40.52
C GLU A 192 -1.71 43.86 40.95
N GLY A 193 -0.79 44.07 40.00
CA GLY A 193 0.63 44.33 40.31
C GLY A 193 0.84 45.61 41.10
N GLU A 194 0.17 46.71 40.72
CA GLU A 194 0.20 47.96 41.48
C GLU A 194 -0.43 47.81 42.87
N SER A 195 -1.56 47.09 42.99
CA SER A 195 -2.19 46.82 44.29
C SER A 195 -1.26 46.05 45.22
N GLN A 196 -0.60 44.99 44.73
CA GLN A 196 0.35 44.21 45.53
C GLN A 196 1.55 45.03 45.98
N LEU A 197 2.09 45.90 45.11
CA LEU A 197 3.18 46.81 45.47
C LEU A 197 2.75 47.81 46.54
N ILE A 198 1.54 48.38 46.42
CA ILE A 198 0.97 49.29 47.41
C ILE A 198 0.70 48.55 48.72
N ASP A 199 0.16 47.34 48.69
CA ASP A 199 -0.09 46.52 49.88
C ASP A 199 1.21 46.18 50.62
N HIS A 200 2.28 45.83 49.89
CA HIS A 200 3.60 45.65 50.47
C HIS A 200 4.15 46.96 51.08
N LYS A 201 3.94 48.10 50.41
CA LYS A 201 4.34 49.41 50.92
C LYS A 201 3.58 49.79 52.17
N ILE A 202 2.26 49.58 52.20
CA ILE A 202 1.40 49.78 53.36
C ILE A 202 1.89 48.91 54.50
N LYS A 203 2.10 47.60 54.26
CA LYS A 203 2.58 46.67 55.29
C LYS A 203 3.92 47.11 55.87
N SER A 204 4.90 47.49 55.04
CA SER A 204 6.20 48.02 55.49
C SER A 204 6.04 49.29 56.32
N LEU A 205 5.21 50.24 55.88
CA LEU A 205 4.98 51.49 56.60
C LEU A 205 4.19 51.29 57.90
N THR A 206 3.28 50.31 57.94
CA THR A 206 2.56 49.91 59.14
C THR A 206 3.50 49.24 60.14
N GLU A 207 4.36 48.32 59.69
CA GLU A 207 5.39 47.70 60.54
C GLU A 207 6.38 48.75 61.07
N GLU A 208 6.83 49.70 60.23
CA GLU A 208 7.65 50.84 60.65
C GLU A 208 6.90 51.71 61.69
N SER A 209 5.62 52.00 61.47
CA SER A 209 4.81 52.80 62.40
C SER A 209 4.54 52.10 63.72
N GLU A 210 4.28 50.78 63.71
CA GLU A 210 4.04 49.99 64.92
C GLU A 210 5.33 49.75 65.71
N ALA A 211 6.49 49.72 65.03
CA ALA A 211 7.80 49.67 65.67
C ALA A 211 8.20 51.00 66.35
N ILE A 212 7.57 52.12 65.99
CA ILE A 212 7.77 53.41 66.67
C ILE A 212 7.04 53.36 68.02
N GLN A 213 7.78 53.08 69.09
CA GLN A 213 7.28 53.25 70.45
C GLN A 213 7.41 54.72 70.88
N VAL A 214 6.30 55.46 70.80
CA VAL A 214 6.21 56.81 71.37
C VAL A 214 5.96 56.70 72.87
N GLN A 215 6.94 57.10 73.68
CA GLN A 215 6.79 57.24 75.13
C GLN A 215 5.91 58.46 75.42
N GLY A 216 4.59 58.24 75.54
CA GLY A 216 3.58 59.29 75.70
C GLY A 216 3.84 60.25 76.86
N ASP A 217 4.42 59.75 77.95
CA ASP A 217 4.81 60.58 79.09
C ASP A 217 5.82 61.67 78.68
N LEU A 218 6.85 61.33 77.91
CA LEU A 218 7.89 62.27 77.48
C LEU A 218 7.36 63.37 76.54
N VAL A 219 6.39 63.04 75.69
CA VAL A 219 5.78 64.00 74.76
C VAL A 219 4.86 64.98 75.52
N SER A 220 4.14 64.52 76.54
CA SER A 220 3.32 65.38 77.39
C SER A 220 4.15 66.38 78.22
N TYR A 221 5.38 65.99 78.58
CA TYR A 221 6.33 66.86 79.29
C TYR A 221 7.25 67.65 78.34
N ALA A 222 7.09 67.56 77.01
CA ALA A 222 8.03 68.19 76.07
C ALA A 222 8.21 69.70 76.32
N GLY A 223 7.13 70.44 76.59
CA GLY A 223 7.22 71.87 76.95
C GLY A 223 7.92 72.12 78.29
N GLN A 224 7.70 71.26 79.29
CA GLN A 224 8.35 71.37 80.61
C GLN A 224 9.81 70.92 80.58
N ILE A 225 10.16 69.93 79.75
CA ILE A 225 11.52 69.44 79.53
C ILE A 225 12.34 70.50 78.78
N ASP A 226 11.76 71.16 77.77
CA ASP A 226 12.45 72.21 77.01
C ASP A 226 12.65 73.47 77.85
N ASP A 227 11.67 73.84 78.70
CA ASP A 227 11.81 74.92 79.69
C ASP A 227 12.78 74.57 80.82
N LEU A 228 12.80 73.33 81.31
CA LEU A 228 13.78 72.86 82.29
C LEU A 228 15.17 72.82 81.68
N TYR A 229 15.35 72.33 80.45
CA TYR A 229 16.65 72.28 79.77
C TYR A 229 17.24 73.67 79.50
N LYS A 230 16.39 74.64 79.09
CA LYS A 230 16.80 76.04 78.93
C LYS A 230 17.18 76.72 80.25
N ASN A 231 16.60 76.31 81.38
CA ASN A 231 16.81 76.93 82.69
C ASN A 231 17.71 76.13 83.66
N ILE A 232 18.10 74.89 83.34
CA ILE A 232 18.94 74.05 84.21
C ILE A 232 20.40 74.53 84.26
N GLY A 233 20.91 75.10 83.17
CA GLY A 233 22.28 75.62 83.12
C GLY A 233 22.46 76.82 84.04
N SER A 234 21.57 77.82 83.95
CA SER A 234 21.67 79.04 84.75
C SER A 234 21.45 78.81 86.25
N PHE A 235 20.60 77.85 86.64
CA PHE A 235 20.29 77.60 88.05
C PHE A 235 21.33 76.69 88.74
N ARG A 236 21.86 75.70 88.03
CA ARG A 236 22.87 74.76 88.57
C ARG A 236 24.26 75.39 88.63
N ASP A 237 24.58 76.28 87.70
CA ASP A 237 25.82 77.04 87.71
C ASP A 237 25.79 78.12 88.80
N ALA A 238 24.73 78.93 88.90
CA ALA A 238 24.65 79.99 89.90
C ALA A 238 24.56 79.47 91.35
N ALA A 239 23.80 78.41 91.63
CA ALA A 239 23.64 77.90 92.99
C ALA A 239 24.89 77.17 93.53
N ARG A 240 25.73 76.63 92.63
CA ARG A 240 26.96 75.89 93.00
C ARG A 240 28.19 76.77 93.03
N ASP A 241 28.25 77.82 92.21
CA ASP A 241 29.42 78.72 92.14
C ASP A 241 29.43 79.79 93.23
N ILE A 242 28.31 80.23 93.81
CA ILE A 242 28.33 81.37 94.75
C ILE A 242 29.20 81.09 96.00
N PRO A 243 29.05 79.95 96.72
CA PRO A 243 29.91 79.63 97.86
C PRO A 243 31.33 79.25 97.42
N LYS A 244 31.46 78.55 96.28
CA LYS A 244 32.74 78.12 95.71
C LYS A 244 33.61 79.31 95.30
N ARG A 245 33.08 80.31 94.60
CA ARG A 245 33.82 81.49 94.12
C ARG A 245 34.28 82.38 95.28
N GLN A 246 33.53 82.43 96.38
CA GLN A 246 33.94 83.15 97.59
C GLN A 246 35.03 82.39 98.37
N ILE A 247 34.94 81.06 98.46
CA ILE A 247 35.99 80.22 99.05
C ILE A 247 37.24 80.22 98.15
N GLU A 248 37.10 80.05 96.83
CA GLU A 248 38.18 80.10 95.84
C GLU A 248 38.87 81.46 95.82
N ARG A 249 38.16 82.60 95.90
CA ARG A 249 38.83 83.90 95.98
C ARG A 249 39.71 84.03 97.22
N THR A 250 39.28 83.48 98.35
CA THR A 250 40.01 83.56 99.63
C THR A 250 41.12 82.50 99.71
N ALA A 251 40.85 81.30 99.21
CA ALA A 251 41.78 80.18 99.10
C ALA A 251 42.86 80.44 98.04
N SER A 252 42.55 81.02 96.88
CA SER A 252 43.52 81.39 95.85
C SER A 252 44.43 82.54 96.30
N LEU A 253 43.95 83.48 97.12
CA LEU A 253 44.82 84.49 97.74
C LEU A 253 45.75 83.90 98.82
N SER A 254 45.31 82.86 99.54
CA SER A 254 46.13 82.13 100.52
C SER A 254 47.10 81.16 99.85
N GLN A 255 46.64 80.37 98.88
CA GLN A 255 47.44 79.44 98.07
C GLN A 255 48.46 80.16 97.21
N ALA A 256 48.14 81.33 96.64
CA ALA A 256 49.15 82.14 95.95
C ALA A 256 50.28 82.59 96.88
N ALA A 257 49.99 82.82 98.17
CA ALA A 257 51.01 83.15 99.18
C ALA A 257 51.79 81.92 99.68
N GLU A 258 51.18 80.73 99.65
CA GLU A 258 51.76 79.47 100.15
C GLU A 258 52.56 78.71 99.06
N ALA A 259 52.08 78.71 97.82
CA ALA A 259 52.78 78.14 96.66
C ALA A 259 54.06 78.93 96.31
N LEU A 260 54.04 80.26 96.47
CA LEU A 260 55.24 81.09 96.31
C LEU A 260 56.30 80.74 97.37
N LYS A 261 55.88 80.41 98.60
CA LYS A 261 56.75 79.92 99.68
C LYS A 261 57.36 78.54 99.39
N GLY A 262 56.67 77.68 98.62
CA GLY A 262 57.10 76.32 98.27
C GLY A 262 58.15 76.23 97.16
N ILE A 263 58.19 77.20 96.25
CA ILE A 263 59.15 77.26 95.14
C ILE A 263 60.40 78.08 95.51
N ARG A 264 60.25 79.24 96.17
CA ARG A 264 61.35 80.04 96.75
C ARG A 264 60.86 80.88 97.96
N PRO A 265 61.26 80.53 99.21
CA PRO A 265 60.70 81.10 100.45
C PRO A 265 60.90 82.61 100.68
N ASP A 266 61.78 83.26 99.91
CA ASP A 266 62.33 84.60 100.09
C ASP A 266 61.58 85.71 99.31
N LEU A 267 60.53 85.37 98.55
CA LEU A 267 59.79 86.31 97.70
C LEU A 267 58.37 86.59 98.20
N SER A 268 57.88 87.83 98.02
CA SER A 268 56.49 88.23 98.33
C SER A 268 55.65 88.37 97.06
N LEU A 269 54.31 88.29 97.18
CA LEU A 269 53.36 88.24 96.06
C LEU A 269 53.46 89.38 95.04
N LYS A 270 54.04 90.53 95.43
CA LYS A 270 54.28 91.68 94.53
C LYS A 270 55.54 91.55 93.66
N MET A 271 56.39 90.54 93.92
CA MET A 271 57.66 90.29 93.22
C MET A 271 57.62 89.01 92.36
N ALA A 272 56.45 88.38 92.20
CA ALA A 272 56.28 87.13 91.44
C ALA A 272 56.55 87.26 89.93
N GLU A 273 56.60 88.49 89.39
CA GLU A 273 56.81 88.73 87.96
C GLU A 273 58.19 88.33 87.44
N SER A 274 59.20 88.16 88.31
CA SER A 274 60.58 87.90 87.89
C SER A 274 60.91 86.42 87.58
N VAL A 275 59.94 85.50 87.62
CA VAL A 275 60.13 84.04 87.36
C VAL A 275 59.16 83.50 86.30
N ARG A 276 58.56 84.37 85.46
CA ARG A 276 57.57 83.96 84.45
C ARG A 276 58.22 83.26 83.24
N LEU A 277 57.77 82.03 82.94
CA LEU A 277 57.89 81.43 81.61
C LEU A 277 57.12 82.29 80.59
N THR A 278 57.64 82.46 79.38
CA THR A 278 56.98 83.29 78.37
C THR A 278 55.78 82.57 77.75
N GLN A 279 54.70 83.31 77.42
CA GLN A 279 53.48 82.77 76.80
C GLN A 279 53.71 81.82 75.61
N PRO A 280 54.68 82.07 74.69
CA PRO A 280 54.98 81.18 73.57
C PRO A 280 55.48 79.80 74.01
N GLN A 281 56.26 79.72 75.09
CA GLN A 281 56.82 78.46 75.61
C GLN A 281 55.73 77.60 76.26
N MET A 282 54.78 78.21 76.98
CA MET A 282 53.65 77.46 77.56
C MET A 282 52.67 76.94 76.50
N VAL A 283 52.44 77.70 75.43
CA VAL A 283 51.56 77.28 74.32
C VAL A 283 52.17 76.09 73.57
N GLU A 284 53.48 76.12 73.32
CA GLU A 284 54.17 75.05 72.59
C GLU A 284 54.20 73.73 73.36
N ILE A 285 54.41 73.76 74.68
CA ILE A 285 54.42 72.54 75.50
C ILE A 285 53.00 71.96 75.62
N ARG A 286 51.96 72.80 75.77
CA ARG A 286 50.56 72.34 75.78
C ARG A 286 50.10 71.77 74.43
N ARG A 287 50.60 72.31 73.31
CA ARG A 287 50.38 71.75 71.95
C ARG A 287 50.97 70.35 71.83
N LEU A 288 52.20 70.16 72.29
CA LEU A 288 52.88 68.85 72.24
C LEU A 288 52.27 67.81 73.19
N ILE A 289 51.72 68.21 74.34
CA ILE A 289 50.94 67.30 75.22
C ILE A 289 49.70 66.75 74.50
N ARG A 290 48.94 67.63 73.83
CA ARG A 290 47.75 67.23 73.04
C ARG A 290 48.12 66.30 71.89
N GLU A 291 49.16 66.64 71.12
CA GLU A 291 49.62 65.81 70.00
C GLU A 291 50.14 64.43 70.45
N GLY A 292 50.84 64.35 71.59
CA GLY A 292 51.33 63.08 72.13
C GLY A 292 50.20 62.15 72.61
N ASN A 293 49.15 62.71 73.23
CA ASN A 293 47.99 61.95 73.68
C ASN A 293 47.08 61.50 72.52
N GLU A 294 47.08 62.21 71.38
CA GLU A 294 46.33 61.82 70.18
C GLU A 294 47.03 60.74 69.33
N GLN A 295 48.36 60.67 69.33
CA GLN A 295 49.11 59.77 68.43
C GLN A 295 49.24 58.33 68.97
N LYS A 296 49.26 58.12 70.30
CA LYS A 296 49.33 56.79 70.91
C LYS A 296 48.15 55.85 70.55
N PRO A 297 46.87 56.24 70.72
CA PRO A 297 45.74 55.37 70.35
C PRO A 297 45.65 55.15 68.83
N LYS A 298 46.12 56.09 68.01
CA LYS A 298 46.19 55.94 66.54
C LYS A 298 47.23 54.90 66.12
N LEU A 299 48.33 54.75 66.85
CA LEU A 299 49.35 53.74 66.60
C LEU A 299 48.86 52.33 66.94
N GLU A 300 48.22 52.16 68.10
CA GLU A 300 47.66 50.88 68.54
C GLU A 300 46.56 50.40 67.58
N SER A 301 45.61 51.28 67.25
CA SER A 301 44.56 50.98 66.27
C SER A 301 45.10 50.69 64.86
N GLY A 302 46.17 51.38 64.43
CA GLY A 302 46.81 51.11 63.14
C GLY A 302 47.50 49.75 63.08
N ARG A 303 48.12 49.29 64.18
CA ARG A 303 48.75 47.96 64.27
C ARG A 303 47.72 46.84 64.32
N GLU A 304 46.65 47.03 65.08
CA GLU A 304 45.53 46.08 65.15
C GLU A 304 44.89 45.91 63.76
N GLN A 305 44.61 47.01 63.06
CA GLN A 305 44.05 46.98 61.71
C GLN A 305 44.94 46.25 60.69
N VAL A 306 46.27 46.38 60.78
CA VAL A 306 47.21 45.64 59.91
C VAL A 306 47.20 44.15 60.23
N ASN A 307 47.22 43.79 61.52
CA ASN A 307 47.20 42.38 61.95
C ASN A 307 45.89 41.68 61.56
N ASP A 308 44.74 42.35 61.69
CA ASP A 308 43.45 41.81 61.29
C ASP A 308 43.40 41.51 59.79
N ILE A 309 43.93 42.41 58.95
CA ILE A 309 43.99 42.21 57.50
C ILE A 309 44.95 41.06 57.14
N ILE A 310 46.08 40.91 57.85
CA ILE A 310 47.01 39.78 57.64
C ILE A 310 46.33 38.45 57.99
N ALA A 311 45.61 38.38 59.13
CA ALA A 311 44.87 37.19 59.54
C ALA A 311 43.79 36.80 58.50
N GLU A 312 43.07 37.78 57.95
CA GLU A 312 42.07 37.56 56.90
C GLU A 312 42.71 37.07 55.59
N ILE A 313 43.88 37.61 55.19
CA ILE A 313 44.64 37.13 54.02
C ILE A 313 45.08 35.68 54.20
N ASP A 314 45.58 35.31 55.39
CA ASP A 314 46.00 33.94 55.67
C ASP A 314 44.81 32.97 55.72
N HIS A 315 43.65 33.40 56.24
CA HIS A 315 42.41 32.63 56.18
C HIS A 315 41.97 32.37 54.72
N ILE A 316 42.02 33.39 53.86
CA ILE A 316 41.72 33.25 52.42
C ILE A 316 42.73 32.30 51.73
N ARG A 317 44.03 32.39 52.05
CA ARG A 317 45.04 31.47 51.50
C ARG A 317 44.84 30.03 51.94
N GLN A 318 44.47 29.79 53.20
CA GLN A 318 44.13 28.46 53.70
C GLN A 318 42.87 27.90 53.03
N ALA A 319 41.86 28.75 52.80
CA ALA A 319 40.69 28.37 52.03
C ALA A 319 41.07 27.98 50.58
N MET A 320 41.89 28.77 49.90
CA MET A 320 42.38 28.46 48.55
C MET A 320 43.18 27.15 48.48
N ALA A 321 43.99 26.84 49.49
CA ALA A 321 44.77 25.59 49.54
C ALA A 321 43.88 24.34 49.66
N ARG A 322 42.61 24.47 50.07
CA ARG A 322 41.63 23.38 50.14
C ARG A 322 40.91 23.16 48.81
N HIS A 323 40.97 24.10 47.86
CA HIS A 323 40.36 23.93 46.54
C HIS A 323 41.36 23.32 45.53
N PRO A 324 40.89 22.47 44.59
CA PRO A 324 41.71 21.99 43.49
C PRO A 324 42.25 23.13 42.63
N LYS A 325 43.38 22.91 41.93
CA LYS A 325 43.85 23.84 40.89
C LYS A 325 42.79 23.97 39.80
N GLN A 326 42.62 25.19 39.28
CA GLN A 326 41.69 25.45 38.17
C GLN A 326 41.96 24.52 36.99
N VAL A 327 40.90 23.89 36.49
CA VAL A 327 40.95 22.99 35.34
C VAL A 327 40.44 23.72 34.11
N ASP A 328 41.19 23.66 33.01
CA ASP A 328 40.80 24.28 31.74
C ASP A 328 39.68 23.47 31.07
N VAL A 329 38.52 24.12 30.88
CA VAL A 329 37.32 23.55 30.23
C VAL A 329 37.21 23.94 28.75
N GLY A 330 38.18 24.67 28.20
CA GLY A 330 38.12 25.29 26.87
C GLY A 330 37.90 24.32 25.70
N ARG A 331 38.21 23.03 25.86
CA ARG A 331 37.93 21.98 24.85
C ARG A 331 36.58 21.27 25.07
N LEU A 332 36.11 21.16 26.31
CA LEU A 332 34.89 20.44 26.65
C LEU A 332 33.64 21.27 26.32
N THR A 333 33.65 22.58 26.59
CA THR A 333 32.53 23.48 26.28
C THR A 333 32.14 23.47 24.79
N PRO A 334 33.05 23.67 23.81
CA PRO A 334 32.70 23.60 22.39
C PRO A 334 32.34 22.18 21.93
N ALA A 335 32.93 21.13 22.52
CA ALA A 335 32.56 19.75 22.20
C ALA A 335 31.11 19.44 22.60
N ILE A 336 30.69 19.81 23.81
CA ILE A 336 29.29 19.69 24.28
C ILE A 336 28.36 20.52 23.40
N ALA A 337 28.72 21.76 23.07
CA ALA A 337 27.91 22.63 22.20
C ALA A 337 27.72 22.04 20.79
N THR A 338 28.78 21.45 20.22
CA THR A 338 28.73 20.79 18.90
C THR A 338 27.78 19.61 18.91
N VAL A 339 27.88 18.73 19.92
CA VAL A 339 26.98 17.56 20.06
C VAL A 339 25.54 17.99 20.31
N LYS A 340 25.29 19.03 21.12
CA LYS A 340 23.95 19.62 21.28
C LYS A 340 23.37 20.15 19.98
N GLY A 341 24.19 20.81 19.16
CA GLY A 341 23.76 21.36 17.87
C GLY A 341 23.30 20.29 16.87
N LEU A 342 23.78 19.04 17.01
CA LEU A 342 23.40 17.91 16.16
C LEU A 342 22.03 17.29 16.54
N GLY A 343 21.48 17.65 17.70
CA GLY A 343 20.20 17.15 18.21
C GLY A 343 20.27 15.70 18.73
N ASP A 344 19.12 15.03 18.82
CA ASP A 344 19.04 13.64 19.29
C ASP A 344 19.38 12.64 18.17
N LEU A 345 20.68 12.45 17.93
CA LEU A 345 21.19 11.52 16.92
C LEU A 345 20.81 10.06 17.20
N GLU A 346 20.78 9.64 18.46
CA GLU A 346 20.46 8.25 18.83
C GLU A 346 18.99 7.90 18.60
N SER A 347 18.07 8.82 18.92
CA SER A 347 16.65 8.64 18.57
C SER A 347 16.47 8.62 17.05
N ARG A 348 17.08 9.57 16.33
CA ARG A 348 17.01 9.62 14.86
C ARG A 348 17.58 8.36 14.21
N SER A 349 18.68 7.82 14.72
CA SER A 349 19.26 6.56 14.22
C SER A 349 18.32 5.38 14.45
N ARG A 350 17.72 5.28 15.64
CA ARG A 350 16.73 4.25 15.96
C ARG A 350 15.48 4.35 15.07
N ASP A 351 14.94 5.54 14.90
CA ASP A 351 13.76 5.78 14.06
C ASP A 351 14.06 5.47 12.59
N ALA A 352 15.26 5.84 12.11
CA ALA A 352 15.71 5.51 10.75
C ALA A 352 15.90 4.00 10.57
N ALA A 353 16.46 3.29 11.56
CA ALA A 353 16.62 1.83 11.52
C ALA A 353 15.28 1.09 11.49
N LEU A 354 14.32 1.49 12.33
CA LEU A 354 12.95 0.96 12.30
C LEU A 354 12.25 1.29 10.97
N GLY A 355 12.47 2.50 10.45
CA GLY A 355 11.98 2.93 9.14
C GLY A 355 12.58 2.14 7.97
N LEU A 356 13.82 1.68 8.09
CA LEU A 356 14.51 0.82 7.12
C LEU A 356 13.98 -0.61 7.18
N GLU A 357 13.86 -1.19 8.38
CA GLU A 357 13.34 -2.54 8.59
C GLU A 357 11.89 -2.67 8.10
N SER A 358 11.04 -1.71 8.44
CA SER A 358 9.65 -1.68 7.96
C SER A 358 9.54 -1.54 6.44
N GLU A 359 10.49 -0.85 5.79
CA GLU A 359 10.54 -0.78 4.31
C GLU A 359 11.01 -2.11 3.71
N SER A 360 12.00 -2.77 4.32
CA SER A 360 12.46 -4.11 3.91
C SER A 360 11.31 -5.11 3.89
N ILE A 361 10.58 -5.20 5.01
CA ILE A 361 9.43 -6.11 5.14
C ILE A 361 8.36 -5.82 4.10
N ARG A 362 8.10 -4.54 3.80
CA ARG A 362 7.14 -4.14 2.76
C ARG A 362 7.61 -4.55 1.38
N ILE A 363 8.88 -4.33 1.04
CA ILE A 363 9.45 -4.75 -0.24
C ILE A 363 9.38 -6.28 -0.38
N GLU A 364 9.74 -7.03 0.66
CA GLU A 364 9.62 -8.50 0.67
C GLU A 364 8.18 -8.98 0.49
N THR A 365 7.22 -8.31 1.13
CA THR A 365 5.78 -8.61 0.98
C THR A 365 5.29 -8.30 -0.44
N GLU A 366 5.67 -7.15 -1.00
CA GLU A 366 5.29 -6.78 -2.37
C GLU A 366 5.96 -7.70 -3.40
N LEU A 367 7.23 -8.05 -3.23
CA LEU A 367 7.96 -9.00 -4.08
C LEU A 367 7.36 -10.40 -4.03
N SER A 368 7.02 -10.91 -2.85
CA SER A 368 6.35 -12.23 -2.72
C SER A 368 4.93 -12.25 -3.30
N SER A 369 4.27 -11.10 -3.36
CA SER A 369 2.97 -10.95 -4.01
C SER A 369 3.06 -10.75 -5.54
N LEU A 370 4.26 -10.46 -6.07
CA LEU A 370 4.46 -10.20 -7.49
C LEU A 370 4.47 -11.54 -8.25
N PRO A 371 3.47 -11.79 -9.12
CA PRO A 371 3.42 -13.05 -9.86
C PRO A 371 4.62 -13.18 -10.80
N LEU A 372 5.04 -14.40 -11.09
CA LEU A 372 6.16 -14.75 -11.99
C LEU A 372 7.58 -14.41 -11.46
N TRP A 373 7.71 -13.76 -10.31
CA TRP A 373 9.01 -13.47 -9.70
C TRP A 373 9.24 -14.30 -8.43
N THR A 374 10.45 -14.84 -8.26
CA THR A 374 10.82 -15.68 -7.10
C THR A 374 12.22 -15.36 -6.55
N GLY A 375 12.86 -14.29 -7.03
CA GLY A 375 14.20 -13.86 -6.58
C GLY A 375 14.17 -12.87 -5.42
N ASP A 376 15.35 -12.54 -4.90
CA ASP A 376 15.56 -11.52 -3.87
C ASP A 376 15.62 -10.08 -4.44
N ILE A 377 15.74 -9.10 -3.54
CA ILE A 377 15.78 -7.66 -3.87
C ILE A 377 16.93 -7.35 -4.85
N ASP A 378 18.12 -7.89 -4.60
CA ASP A 378 19.31 -7.64 -5.41
C ASP A 378 19.19 -8.26 -6.82
N SER A 379 18.61 -9.45 -6.93
CA SER A 379 18.33 -10.08 -8.22
C SER A 379 17.24 -9.33 -8.99
N PHE A 380 16.24 -8.76 -8.29
CA PHE A 380 15.15 -8.00 -8.91
C PHE A 380 15.63 -6.70 -9.53
N GLU A 381 16.55 -6.01 -8.85
CA GLU A 381 17.17 -4.76 -9.32
C GLU A 381 18.09 -4.99 -10.54
N ARG A 382 18.83 -6.11 -10.56
CA ARG A 382 19.77 -6.45 -11.64
C ARG A 382 19.13 -7.11 -12.86
N ALA A 383 17.93 -7.66 -12.73
CA ALA A 383 17.27 -8.37 -13.82
C ALA A 383 16.89 -7.43 -14.98
N ALA A 384 17.20 -7.87 -16.20
CA ALA A 384 16.90 -7.14 -17.43
C ALA A 384 15.52 -7.52 -17.97
N PHE A 385 14.59 -6.58 -17.87
CA PHE A 385 13.21 -6.73 -18.36
C PHE A 385 12.99 -5.92 -19.65
N PRO A 386 12.05 -6.35 -20.52
CA PRO A 386 11.66 -5.57 -21.68
C PRO A 386 11.11 -4.19 -21.29
N SER A 387 11.40 -3.18 -22.12
CA SER A 387 10.85 -1.83 -21.92
C SER A 387 9.33 -1.82 -22.11
N ALA A 388 8.64 -0.85 -21.48
CA ALA A 388 7.21 -0.63 -21.71
C ALA A 388 6.90 -0.37 -23.19
N THR A 389 7.83 0.25 -23.95
CA THR A 389 7.72 0.43 -25.40
C THR A 389 7.72 -0.91 -26.13
N THR A 390 8.60 -1.83 -25.74
CA THR A 390 8.64 -3.20 -26.30
C THR A 390 7.33 -3.93 -26.03
N VAL A 391 6.80 -3.88 -24.81
CA VAL A 391 5.53 -4.52 -24.45
C VAL A 391 4.35 -3.92 -25.25
N ASN A 392 4.27 -2.59 -25.35
CA ASN A 392 3.23 -1.93 -26.14
C ASN A 392 3.32 -2.27 -27.63
N ARG A 393 4.54 -2.41 -28.18
CA ARG A 393 4.72 -2.86 -29.57
C ARG A 393 4.14 -4.26 -29.78
N PHE A 394 4.44 -5.21 -28.89
CA PHE A 394 3.88 -6.57 -28.99
C PHE A 394 2.37 -6.61 -28.76
N LYS A 395 1.84 -5.76 -27.89
CA LYS A 395 0.39 -5.55 -27.74
C LYS A 395 -0.23 -5.13 -29.08
N SER A 396 0.31 -4.08 -29.72
CA SER A 396 -0.17 -3.60 -31.01
C SER A 396 -0.07 -4.67 -32.10
N LEU A 397 1.05 -5.39 -32.19
CA LEU A 397 1.25 -6.45 -33.18
C LEU A 397 0.24 -7.60 -33.00
N LEU A 398 0.00 -8.06 -31.77
CA LEU A 398 -1.00 -9.11 -31.51
C LEU A 398 -2.43 -8.60 -31.75
N ASP A 399 -2.76 -7.38 -31.31
CA ASP A 399 -4.06 -6.74 -31.55
C ASP A 399 -4.33 -6.59 -33.07
N GLU A 400 -3.32 -6.24 -33.86
CA GLU A 400 -3.42 -6.13 -35.32
C GLU A 400 -3.70 -7.49 -35.97
N VAL A 401 -2.93 -8.53 -35.60
CA VAL A 401 -3.13 -9.89 -36.12
C VAL A 401 -4.49 -10.45 -35.72
N ASP A 402 -4.93 -10.26 -34.47
CA ASP A 402 -6.23 -10.74 -33.99
C ASP A 402 -7.39 -9.98 -34.65
N LYS A 403 -7.27 -8.66 -34.88
CA LYS A 403 -8.26 -7.87 -35.64
C LYS A 403 -8.36 -8.30 -37.10
N GLU A 404 -7.21 -8.51 -37.76
CA GLU A 404 -7.19 -8.99 -39.14
C GLU A 404 -7.82 -10.38 -39.23
N ARG A 405 -7.50 -11.29 -38.29
CA ARG A 405 -8.11 -12.62 -38.24
C ARG A 405 -9.63 -12.55 -38.11
N LEU A 406 -10.15 -11.76 -37.17
CA LEU A 406 -11.60 -11.59 -36.98
C LEU A 406 -12.29 -11.03 -38.24
N LEU A 407 -11.65 -10.09 -38.94
CA LEU A 407 -12.18 -9.54 -40.19
C LEU A 407 -12.25 -10.60 -41.29
N ILE A 408 -11.19 -11.39 -41.47
CA ILE A 408 -11.13 -12.44 -42.49
C ILE A 408 -12.10 -13.59 -42.14
N GLU A 409 -12.24 -13.94 -40.86
CA GLU A 409 -13.24 -14.91 -40.40
C GLU A 409 -14.67 -14.45 -40.68
N ASP A 410 -14.98 -13.17 -40.46
CA ASP A 410 -16.29 -12.60 -40.81
C ASP A 410 -16.54 -12.66 -42.33
N GLN A 411 -15.53 -12.29 -43.14
CA GLN A 411 -15.60 -12.42 -44.60
C GLN A 411 -15.82 -13.88 -45.04
N ALA A 412 -15.11 -14.83 -44.45
CA ALA A 412 -15.26 -16.26 -44.74
C ALA A 412 -16.68 -16.73 -44.39
N ASN A 413 -17.21 -16.31 -43.23
CA ASN A 413 -18.58 -16.62 -42.83
C ASN A 413 -19.62 -16.01 -43.78
N GLN A 414 -19.40 -14.80 -44.30
CA GLN A 414 -20.27 -14.18 -45.30
C GLN A 414 -20.27 -14.96 -46.62
N GLN A 415 -19.10 -15.37 -47.12
CA GLN A 415 -19.02 -16.18 -48.34
C GLN A 415 -19.60 -17.59 -48.15
N GLN A 416 -19.43 -18.17 -46.96
CA GLN A 416 -20.04 -19.45 -46.61
C GLN A 416 -21.58 -19.38 -46.65
N ARG A 417 -22.17 -18.27 -46.19
CA ARG A 417 -23.63 -18.04 -46.29
C ARG A 417 -24.09 -17.94 -47.75
N LYS A 418 -23.38 -17.18 -48.59
CA LYS A 418 -23.69 -17.11 -50.04
C LYS A 418 -23.56 -18.47 -50.72
N TYR A 419 -22.53 -19.25 -50.37
CA TYR A 419 -22.36 -20.61 -50.86
C TYR A 419 -23.57 -21.49 -50.48
N GLN A 420 -24.05 -21.40 -49.23
CA GLN A 420 -25.25 -22.12 -48.79
C GLN A 420 -26.52 -21.67 -49.53
N GLU A 421 -26.67 -20.37 -49.78
CA GLU A 421 -27.80 -19.82 -50.55
C GLU A 421 -27.81 -20.35 -52.00
N TRP A 422 -26.67 -20.27 -52.70
CA TRP A 422 -26.53 -20.79 -54.06
C TRP A 422 -26.65 -22.31 -54.13
N SER A 423 -26.15 -23.02 -53.12
CA SER A 423 -26.28 -24.48 -53.01
C SER A 423 -27.74 -24.88 -52.84
N GLY A 424 -28.48 -24.15 -51.99
CA GLY A 424 -29.92 -24.32 -51.84
C GLY A 424 -30.68 -24.04 -53.15
N GLU A 425 -30.29 -23.01 -53.90
CA GLU A 425 -30.88 -22.71 -55.21
C GLU A 425 -30.59 -23.81 -56.25
N LEU A 426 -29.38 -24.38 -56.24
CA LEU A 426 -29.03 -25.52 -57.11
C LEU A 426 -29.94 -26.73 -56.84
N GLU A 427 -30.19 -27.04 -55.57
CA GLU A 427 -31.06 -28.14 -55.19
C GLU A 427 -32.54 -27.87 -55.56
N ARG A 428 -33.01 -26.62 -55.46
CA ARG A 428 -34.36 -26.25 -55.97
C ARG A 428 -34.48 -26.43 -57.48
N LEU A 429 -33.45 -26.06 -58.24
CA LEU A 429 -33.43 -26.26 -59.69
C LEU A 429 -33.45 -27.74 -60.08
N ARG A 430 -32.82 -28.62 -59.26
CA ARG A 430 -32.83 -30.08 -59.44
C ARG A 430 -34.13 -30.75 -59.00
N ALA A 431 -34.84 -30.17 -58.02
CA ALA A 431 -36.12 -30.70 -57.55
C ALA A 431 -37.21 -30.74 -58.66
N GLY A 432 -37.06 -29.93 -59.71
CA GLY A 432 -37.92 -29.93 -60.90
C GLY A 432 -37.60 -31.01 -61.95
N GLY A 433 -36.70 -31.94 -61.66
CA GLY A 433 -36.16 -32.95 -62.58
C GLY A 433 -34.71 -32.65 -63.00
N ASP A 434 -34.03 -33.65 -63.57
CA ASP A 434 -32.66 -33.46 -64.06
C ASP A 434 -32.61 -32.34 -65.11
N VAL A 435 -31.75 -31.35 -64.88
CA VAL A 435 -31.52 -30.24 -65.82
C VAL A 435 -30.61 -30.77 -66.94
N PRO A 436 -31.10 -30.91 -68.20
CA PRO A 436 -30.27 -31.39 -69.29
C PRO A 436 -29.11 -30.43 -69.55
N SER A 437 -27.92 -30.95 -69.85
CA SER A 437 -26.77 -30.12 -70.22
C SER A 437 -26.51 -30.12 -71.72
N VAL A 438 -25.88 -29.05 -72.20
CA VAL A 438 -25.39 -28.98 -73.60
C VAL A 438 -24.39 -30.12 -73.87
N SER A 439 -23.62 -30.56 -72.87
CA SER A 439 -22.69 -31.69 -73.00
C SER A 439 -23.41 -33.03 -73.16
N GLN A 440 -24.54 -33.26 -72.47
CA GLN A 440 -25.36 -34.46 -72.64
C GLN A 440 -26.00 -34.53 -74.03
N LEU A 441 -26.43 -33.37 -74.57
CA LEU A 441 -26.90 -33.30 -75.95
C LEU A 441 -25.77 -33.64 -76.95
N GLU A 442 -24.56 -33.14 -76.70
CA GLU A 442 -23.42 -33.42 -77.56
C GLU A 442 -23.04 -34.92 -77.53
N GLU A 443 -23.00 -35.54 -76.35
CA GLU A 443 -22.75 -36.98 -76.20
C GLU A 443 -23.79 -37.84 -76.92
N THR A 444 -25.08 -37.46 -76.82
CA THR A 444 -26.16 -38.18 -77.51
C THR A 444 -26.14 -37.96 -79.02
N ARG A 445 -25.74 -36.78 -79.50
CA ARG A 445 -25.49 -36.51 -80.92
C ARG A 445 -24.31 -37.31 -81.46
N ILE A 446 -23.19 -37.37 -80.74
CA ILE A 446 -22.03 -38.20 -81.10
C ILE A 446 -22.44 -39.68 -81.21
N ARG A 447 -23.26 -40.17 -80.27
CA ARG A 447 -23.80 -41.53 -80.31
C ARG A 447 -24.71 -41.74 -81.52
N ARG A 448 -25.64 -40.81 -81.79
CA ARG A 448 -26.50 -40.86 -82.98
C ARG A 448 -25.68 -40.91 -84.27
N ASP A 449 -24.68 -40.05 -84.40
CA ASP A 449 -23.85 -39.95 -85.59
C ASP A 449 -22.93 -41.18 -85.76
N LEU A 450 -22.53 -41.82 -84.66
CA LEU A 450 -21.90 -43.15 -84.68
C LEU A 450 -22.86 -44.23 -85.21
N GLY A 451 -24.11 -44.25 -84.74
CA GLY A 451 -25.12 -45.19 -85.23
C GLY A 451 -25.40 -45.03 -86.72
N TRP A 452 -25.49 -43.78 -87.21
CA TRP A 452 -25.66 -43.51 -88.64
C TRP A 452 -24.49 -44.00 -89.48
N ARG A 453 -23.25 -43.77 -89.03
CA ARG A 453 -22.05 -44.30 -89.70
C ARG A 453 -22.10 -45.82 -89.81
N LEU A 454 -22.46 -46.50 -88.73
CA LEU A 454 -22.57 -47.97 -88.70
C LEU A 454 -23.71 -48.48 -89.61
N ILE A 455 -24.85 -47.80 -89.70
CA ILE A 455 -25.92 -48.13 -90.67
C ILE A 455 -25.41 -48.00 -92.11
N ARG A 456 -24.71 -46.90 -92.41
CA ARG A 456 -24.16 -46.67 -93.74
C ARG A 456 -23.13 -47.73 -94.13
N GLU A 457 -22.21 -48.08 -93.23
CA GLU A 457 -21.22 -49.14 -93.42
C GLU A 457 -21.86 -50.52 -93.63
N ALA A 458 -22.93 -50.84 -92.88
CA ALA A 458 -23.58 -52.14 -92.93
C ALA A 458 -24.53 -52.32 -94.12
N PHE A 459 -25.31 -51.29 -94.47
CA PHE A 459 -26.43 -51.42 -95.42
C PHE A 459 -26.22 -50.70 -96.76
N ILE A 460 -25.37 -49.66 -96.81
CA ILE A 460 -25.13 -48.87 -98.04
C ILE A 460 -23.79 -49.24 -98.66
N ASP A 461 -22.70 -49.00 -97.92
CA ASP A 461 -21.33 -49.20 -98.39
C ASP A 461 -20.92 -50.68 -98.34
N LYS A 462 -21.63 -51.52 -97.56
CA LYS A 462 -21.43 -52.97 -97.37
C LYS A 462 -20.00 -53.34 -96.95
N THR A 463 -19.33 -52.44 -96.22
CA THR A 463 -17.97 -52.61 -95.72
C THR A 463 -17.92 -53.38 -94.39
N ARG A 464 -19.08 -53.62 -93.75
CA ARG A 464 -19.20 -54.30 -92.47
C ARG A 464 -20.46 -55.17 -92.41
N LEU A 465 -20.42 -56.28 -91.68
CA LEU A 465 -21.60 -57.10 -91.44
C LEU A 465 -22.57 -56.39 -90.47
N ALA A 466 -23.87 -56.47 -90.76
CA ALA A 466 -24.90 -55.82 -89.97
C ALA A 466 -24.92 -56.28 -88.50
N ASP A 467 -24.66 -57.56 -88.24
CA ASP A 467 -24.64 -58.12 -86.88
C ASP A 467 -23.43 -57.62 -86.08
N GLU A 468 -22.26 -57.47 -86.71
CA GLU A 468 -21.07 -56.91 -86.08
C GLU A 468 -21.23 -55.41 -85.78
N ALA A 469 -21.90 -54.69 -86.68
CA ALA A 469 -22.22 -53.27 -86.49
C ALA A 469 -23.27 -53.06 -85.40
N ALA A 470 -24.30 -53.92 -85.32
CA ALA A 470 -25.29 -53.93 -84.24
C ALA A 470 -24.65 -54.16 -82.87
N SER A 471 -23.80 -55.20 -82.77
CA SER A 471 -23.07 -55.52 -81.53
C SER A 471 -22.17 -54.38 -81.05
N THR A 472 -21.60 -53.60 -81.97
CA THR A 472 -20.74 -52.45 -81.62
C THR A 472 -21.53 -51.25 -81.11
N PHE A 473 -22.79 -51.11 -81.51
CA PHE A 473 -23.61 -49.93 -81.21
C PHE A 473 -24.55 -50.13 -80.03
N ASP A 474 -25.35 -51.20 -80.08
CA ASP A 474 -26.21 -51.66 -79.00
C ASP A 474 -26.44 -53.17 -79.17
N PRO A 475 -25.79 -54.02 -78.36
CA PRO A 475 -25.95 -55.47 -78.43
C PRO A 475 -27.38 -55.97 -78.19
N SER A 476 -28.24 -55.13 -77.60
CA SER A 476 -29.58 -55.53 -77.18
C SER A 476 -30.68 -55.29 -78.21
N HIS A 477 -30.39 -54.57 -79.29
CA HIS A 477 -31.36 -54.23 -80.33
C HIS A 477 -30.74 -54.37 -81.73
N PRO A 478 -31.53 -54.70 -82.77
CA PRO A 478 -31.08 -54.57 -84.15
C PRO A 478 -30.57 -53.15 -84.45
N LEU A 479 -29.56 -53.04 -85.31
CA LEU A 479 -28.89 -51.77 -85.59
C LEU A 479 -29.84 -50.62 -86.03
N PRO A 480 -30.87 -50.85 -86.88
CA PRO A 480 -31.86 -49.82 -87.20
C PRO A 480 -32.64 -49.33 -85.98
N ASP A 481 -33.19 -50.25 -85.18
CA ASP A 481 -33.99 -49.92 -83.98
C ASP A 481 -33.15 -49.18 -82.93
N ALA A 482 -31.89 -49.61 -82.74
CA ALA A 482 -30.94 -48.95 -81.86
C ALA A 482 -30.63 -47.52 -82.31
N TYR A 483 -30.47 -47.31 -83.62
CA TYR A 483 -30.23 -45.99 -84.18
C TYR A 483 -31.46 -45.08 -84.05
N GLU A 484 -32.65 -45.56 -84.40
CA GLU A 484 -33.91 -44.80 -84.24
C GLU A 484 -34.11 -44.37 -82.79
N LYS A 485 -33.81 -45.25 -81.83
CA LYS A 485 -33.82 -44.92 -80.40
C LYS A 485 -32.79 -43.86 -80.02
N SER A 486 -31.60 -43.88 -80.63
CA SER A 486 -30.57 -42.85 -80.41
C SER A 486 -30.95 -41.48 -81.01
N VAL A 487 -31.67 -41.47 -82.14
CA VAL A 487 -32.23 -40.25 -82.74
C VAL A 487 -33.30 -39.67 -81.83
N ALA A 488 -34.29 -40.49 -81.44
CA ALA A 488 -35.35 -40.07 -80.52
C ALA A 488 -34.80 -39.56 -79.19
N GLY A 489 -33.74 -40.20 -78.67
CA GLY A 489 -33.05 -39.75 -77.45
C GLY A 489 -32.36 -38.39 -77.60
N ALA A 490 -31.67 -38.14 -78.72
CA ALA A 490 -31.03 -36.86 -78.99
C ALA A 490 -32.06 -35.74 -79.21
N ASP A 491 -33.16 -36.03 -79.92
CA ASP A 491 -34.24 -35.07 -80.16
C ASP A 491 -34.98 -34.73 -78.86
N GLN A 492 -35.24 -35.73 -78.01
CA GLN A 492 -35.86 -35.51 -76.69
C GLN A 492 -35.01 -34.59 -75.80
N ILE A 493 -33.67 -34.77 -75.79
CA ILE A 493 -32.76 -33.89 -75.03
C ILE A 493 -32.72 -32.49 -75.64
N ALA A 494 -32.73 -32.36 -76.98
CA ALA A 494 -32.76 -31.06 -77.65
C ALA A 494 -34.06 -30.29 -77.36
N ASP A 495 -35.21 -30.97 -77.39
CA ASP A 495 -36.52 -30.39 -77.06
C ASP A 495 -36.61 -29.98 -75.59
N LEU A 496 -36.07 -30.78 -74.68
CA LEU A 496 -36.00 -30.45 -73.26
C LEU A 496 -35.08 -29.25 -73.02
N LEU A 497 -33.92 -29.16 -73.68
CA LEU A 497 -33.03 -28.00 -73.61
C LEU A 497 -33.69 -26.72 -74.13
N TYR A 498 -34.52 -26.80 -75.17
CA TYR A 498 -35.26 -25.64 -75.68
C TYR A 498 -36.36 -25.19 -74.71
N LYS A 499 -37.17 -26.15 -74.22
CA LYS A 499 -38.27 -25.90 -73.25
C LYS A 499 -37.76 -25.37 -71.91
N ASP A 500 -36.63 -25.88 -71.44
CA ASP A 500 -36.03 -25.53 -70.15
C ASP A 500 -34.83 -24.58 -70.28
N SER A 501 -34.69 -23.86 -71.40
CA SER A 501 -33.51 -23.00 -71.70
C SER A 501 -33.16 -22.01 -70.57
N ASP A 502 -34.16 -21.35 -69.99
CA ASP A 502 -33.98 -20.48 -68.82
C ASP A 502 -33.49 -21.24 -67.57
N ARG A 503 -33.98 -22.47 -67.36
CA ARG A 503 -33.57 -23.33 -66.23
C ARG A 503 -32.13 -23.82 -66.40
N VAL A 504 -31.73 -24.14 -67.62
CA VAL A 504 -30.36 -24.55 -67.99
C VAL A 504 -29.38 -23.40 -67.81
N ALA A 505 -29.74 -22.20 -68.29
CA ALA A 505 -28.93 -20.99 -68.12
C ALA A 505 -28.75 -20.62 -66.64
N ARG A 506 -29.83 -20.68 -65.84
CA ARG A 506 -29.78 -20.46 -64.39
C ARG A 506 -28.94 -21.52 -63.68
N HIS A 507 -29.07 -22.79 -64.04
CA HIS A 507 -28.30 -23.88 -63.44
C HIS A 507 -26.79 -23.73 -63.68
N GLU A 508 -26.37 -23.38 -64.90
CA GLU A 508 -24.96 -23.12 -65.19
C GLU A 508 -24.45 -21.84 -64.53
N ASN A 509 -25.29 -20.81 -64.38
CA ASN A 509 -24.95 -19.62 -63.59
C ASN A 509 -24.72 -19.97 -62.12
N VAL A 510 -25.65 -20.69 -61.48
CA VAL A 510 -25.55 -21.11 -60.08
C VAL A 510 -24.32 -21.98 -59.85
N LYS A 511 -24.00 -22.91 -60.76
CA LYS A 511 -22.75 -23.68 -60.70
C LYS A 511 -21.50 -22.82 -60.77
N ARG A 512 -21.49 -21.79 -61.64
CA ARG A 512 -20.37 -20.85 -61.74
C ARG A 512 -20.22 -20.03 -60.45
N GLU A 513 -21.32 -19.50 -59.92
CA GLU A 513 -21.32 -18.78 -58.64
C GLU A 513 -20.82 -19.67 -57.50
N LEU A 514 -21.27 -20.93 -57.41
CA LEU A 514 -20.79 -21.88 -56.41
C LEU A 514 -19.28 -22.12 -56.50
N ARG A 515 -18.74 -22.34 -57.71
CA ARG A 515 -17.29 -22.49 -57.93
C ARG A 515 -16.53 -21.23 -57.51
N GLN A 516 -17.06 -20.04 -57.83
CA GLN A 516 -16.46 -18.79 -57.40
C GLN A 516 -16.43 -18.68 -55.87
N GLN A 517 -17.56 -18.92 -55.20
CA GLN A 517 -17.63 -18.87 -53.73
C GLN A 517 -16.70 -19.91 -53.08
N GLU A 518 -16.61 -21.12 -53.62
CA GLU A 518 -15.69 -22.16 -53.15
C GLU A 518 -14.23 -21.72 -53.25
N THR A 519 -13.84 -21.08 -54.37
CA THR A 519 -12.48 -20.52 -54.52
C THR A 519 -12.22 -19.38 -53.54
N GLU A 520 -13.18 -18.47 -53.35
CA GLU A 520 -13.05 -17.35 -52.40
C GLU A 520 -12.92 -17.86 -50.95
N ILE A 521 -13.77 -18.81 -50.53
CA ILE A 521 -13.69 -19.44 -49.20
C ILE A 521 -12.32 -20.07 -48.99
N ARG A 522 -11.82 -20.85 -49.95
CA ARG A 522 -10.50 -21.49 -49.85
C ARG A 522 -9.38 -20.47 -49.68
N THR A 523 -9.41 -19.35 -50.42
CA THR A 523 -8.39 -18.29 -50.26
C THR A 523 -8.44 -17.62 -48.89
N LEU A 524 -9.64 -17.41 -48.34
CA LEU A 524 -9.82 -16.85 -47.00
C LEU A 524 -9.34 -17.83 -45.92
N GLU A 525 -9.62 -19.13 -46.06
CA GLU A 525 -9.11 -20.17 -45.16
C GLU A 525 -7.58 -20.25 -45.15
N GLU A 526 -6.94 -20.16 -46.33
CA GLU A 526 -5.47 -20.11 -46.44
C GLU A 526 -4.91 -18.87 -45.74
N ARG A 527 -5.59 -17.72 -45.84
CA ARG A 527 -5.19 -16.48 -45.14
C ARG A 527 -5.38 -16.58 -43.62
N ILE A 528 -6.45 -17.22 -43.13
CA ILE A 528 -6.64 -17.49 -41.69
C ILE A 528 -5.48 -18.34 -41.17
N LYS A 529 -5.11 -19.42 -41.86
CA LYS A 529 -3.97 -20.27 -41.48
C LYS A 529 -2.65 -19.50 -41.46
N ALA A 530 -2.43 -18.60 -42.42
CA ALA A 530 -1.25 -17.74 -42.43
C ALA A 530 -1.21 -16.78 -41.22
N LEU A 531 -2.35 -16.20 -40.85
CA LEU A 531 -2.46 -15.35 -39.65
C LEU A 531 -2.24 -16.13 -38.35
N GLU A 532 -2.68 -17.39 -38.27
CA GLU A 532 -2.39 -18.26 -37.11
C GLU A 532 -0.90 -18.58 -36.97
N VAL A 533 -0.20 -18.83 -38.09
CA VAL A 533 1.27 -18.98 -38.09
C VAL A 533 1.93 -17.69 -37.62
N ARG A 534 1.52 -16.54 -38.18
CA ARG A 534 2.06 -15.24 -37.81
C ARG A 534 1.85 -14.92 -36.32
N ARG A 535 0.66 -15.24 -35.79
CA ARG A 535 0.35 -15.06 -34.37
C ARG A 535 1.27 -15.88 -33.48
N ARG A 536 1.59 -17.13 -33.87
CA ARG A 536 2.54 -17.98 -33.15
C ARG A 536 3.95 -17.40 -33.18
N GLU A 537 4.44 -16.96 -34.33
CA GLU A 537 5.76 -16.31 -34.45
C GLU A 537 5.89 -15.09 -33.53
N VAL A 538 4.89 -14.21 -33.53
CA VAL A 538 4.87 -13.01 -32.67
C VAL A 538 4.84 -13.40 -31.18
N THR A 539 4.14 -14.49 -30.84
CA THR A 539 4.09 -15.01 -29.46
C THR A 539 5.45 -15.59 -29.02
N GLU A 540 6.13 -16.33 -29.90
CA GLU A 540 7.48 -16.87 -29.62
C GLU A 540 8.52 -15.75 -29.50
N GLU A 541 8.44 -14.71 -30.35
CA GLU A 541 9.28 -13.51 -30.23
C GLU A 541 9.03 -12.78 -28.92
N TRP A 542 7.76 -12.65 -28.52
CA TRP A 542 7.36 -12.08 -27.24
C TRP A 542 8.01 -12.83 -26.07
N GLU A 543 7.86 -14.16 -26.01
CA GLU A 543 8.47 -14.99 -24.95
C GLU A 543 9.99 -14.87 -24.90
N ARG A 544 10.66 -14.77 -26.07
CA ARG A 544 12.12 -14.63 -26.15
C ARG A 544 12.64 -13.37 -25.46
N HIS A 545 11.88 -12.27 -25.49
CA HIS A 545 12.27 -11.03 -24.82
C HIS A 545 12.28 -11.13 -23.28
N TRP A 546 11.55 -12.08 -22.69
CA TRP A 546 11.49 -12.28 -21.24
C TRP A 546 12.44 -13.36 -20.73
N LYS A 547 13.07 -14.12 -21.63
CA LYS A 547 13.99 -15.20 -21.28
C LYS A 547 15.19 -14.74 -20.45
N SER A 548 15.70 -13.52 -20.67
CA SER A 548 16.78 -12.94 -19.86
C SER A 548 16.38 -12.68 -18.40
N ALA A 549 15.09 -12.45 -18.15
CA ALA A 549 14.53 -12.27 -16.82
C ALA A 549 14.11 -13.59 -16.16
N GLY A 550 14.20 -14.73 -16.86
CA GLY A 550 13.75 -16.02 -16.36
C GLY A 550 12.22 -16.14 -16.21
N ILE A 551 11.45 -15.24 -16.84
CA ILE A 551 10.00 -15.18 -16.73
C ILE A 551 9.34 -15.76 -17.98
N SER A 552 8.30 -16.57 -17.77
CA SER A 552 7.33 -16.89 -18.83
C SER A 552 6.24 -15.81 -18.83
N PRO A 553 6.16 -14.94 -19.85
CA PRO A 553 5.32 -13.76 -19.79
C PRO A 553 3.83 -14.09 -20.00
N LEU A 554 2.97 -13.33 -19.32
CA LEU A 554 1.54 -13.28 -19.60
C LEU A 554 1.27 -12.48 -20.89
N PRO A 555 0.02 -12.38 -21.37
CA PRO A 555 -0.30 -11.51 -22.51
C PRO A 555 0.22 -10.08 -22.30
N PRO A 556 0.62 -9.35 -23.36
CA PRO A 556 1.23 -8.02 -23.23
C PRO A 556 0.42 -7.03 -22.39
N LEU A 557 -0.92 -7.12 -22.42
CA LEU A 557 -1.79 -6.26 -21.60
C LEU A 557 -1.56 -6.46 -20.09
N GLU A 558 -1.49 -7.71 -19.63
CA GLU A 558 -1.24 -8.03 -18.22
C GLU A 558 0.20 -7.68 -17.83
N MET A 559 1.15 -7.85 -18.76
CA MET A 559 2.54 -7.48 -18.52
C MET A 559 2.77 -5.97 -18.44
N ILE A 560 1.89 -5.12 -18.98
CA ILE A 560 1.92 -3.67 -18.74
C ILE A 560 1.65 -3.37 -17.26
N GLU A 561 0.59 -3.96 -16.69
CA GLU A 561 0.28 -3.80 -15.26
C GLU A 561 1.39 -4.38 -14.39
N TRP A 562 1.96 -5.52 -14.81
CA TRP A 562 3.10 -6.13 -14.14
C TRP A 562 4.31 -5.18 -14.10
N LEU A 563 4.67 -4.55 -15.23
CA LEU A 563 5.77 -3.59 -15.30
C LEU A 563 5.51 -2.35 -14.43
N GLN A 564 4.27 -1.86 -14.34
CA GLN A 564 3.92 -0.76 -13.44
C GLN A 564 4.10 -1.14 -11.97
N ARG A 565 3.74 -2.36 -11.58
CA ARG A 565 4.02 -2.86 -10.22
C ARG A 565 5.51 -2.96 -9.97
N ARG A 566 6.28 -3.44 -10.95
CA ARG A 566 7.74 -3.46 -10.89
C ARG A 566 8.33 -2.07 -10.68
N GLU A 567 7.91 -1.07 -11.44
CA GLU A 567 8.41 0.31 -11.28
C GLU A 567 8.18 0.83 -9.86
N ARG A 568 6.99 0.59 -9.29
CA ARG A 568 6.70 0.95 -7.89
C ARG A 568 7.60 0.24 -6.87
N ILE A 569 7.89 -1.05 -7.10
CA ILE A 569 8.80 -1.81 -6.24
C ILE A 569 10.24 -1.26 -6.36
N LEU A 570 10.68 -0.89 -7.57
CA LEU A 570 12.00 -0.27 -7.77
C LEU A 570 12.11 1.10 -7.09
N ASP A 571 11.08 1.95 -7.17
CA ASP A 571 11.04 3.23 -6.46
C ASP A 571 11.14 3.03 -4.94
N ARG A 572 10.49 1.98 -4.42
CA ARG A 572 10.61 1.58 -3.01
C ARG A 572 12.00 1.07 -2.67
N ILE A 573 12.62 0.25 -3.52
CA ILE A 573 14.01 -0.22 -3.33
C ILE A 573 14.97 0.97 -3.31
N GLN A 574 14.80 1.96 -4.19
CA GLN A 574 15.60 3.18 -4.17
C GLN A 574 15.40 3.96 -2.85
N THR A 575 14.16 4.05 -2.36
CA THR A 575 13.86 4.65 -1.06
C THR A 575 14.51 3.87 0.09
N TYR A 576 14.50 2.54 0.03
CA TYR A 576 15.17 1.66 0.99
C TYR A 576 16.69 1.92 1.00
N ARG A 577 17.35 2.00 -0.17
CA ARG A 577 18.78 2.34 -0.26
C ARG A 577 19.09 3.72 0.32
N GLY A 578 18.22 4.71 0.08
CA GLY A 578 18.36 6.04 0.69
C GLY A 578 18.25 6.00 2.22
N LYS A 579 17.32 5.20 2.76
CA LYS A 579 17.20 4.97 4.21
C LYS A 579 18.41 4.22 4.77
N GLU A 580 18.94 3.24 4.05
CA GLU A 580 20.13 2.47 4.42
C GLU A 580 21.35 3.39 4.56
N GLU A 581 21.55 4.27 3.57
CA GLU A 581 22.60 5.29 3.62
C GLU A 581 22.39 6.27 4.78
N GLN A 582 21.15 6.72 5.02
CA GLN A 582 20.83 7.61 6.14
C GLN A 582 21.17 6.98 7.50
N VAL A 583 20.87 5.69 7.67
CA VAL A 583 21.23 4.94 8.89
C VAL A 583 22.75 4.89 9.06
N LEU A 584 23.50 4.60 8.00
CA LEU A 584 24.97 4.59 8.05
C LEU A 584 25.55 5.97 8.41
N GLN A 585 25.01 7.04 7.82
CA GLN A 585 25.45 8.41 8.11
C GLN A 585 25.17 8.81 9.57
N LEU A 586 24.01 8.41 10.13
CA LEU A 586 23.66 8.67 11.52
C LEU A 586 24.56 7.90 12.50
N HIS A 587 24.86 6.63 12.22
CA HIS A 587 25.82 5.85 13.01
C HIS A 587 27.20 6.51 13.01
N LYS A 588 27.70 6.90 11.84
CA LYS A 588 28.98 7.61 11.73
C LYS A 588 28.98 8.93 12.52
N ALA A 589 27.91 9.71 12.43
CA ALA A 589 27.77 10.96 13.18
C ALA A 589 27.77 10.75 14.71
N ILE A 590 27.16 9.64 15.19
CA ILE A 590 27.21 9.25 16.60
C ILE A 590 28.64 8.91 17.01
N ASP A 591 29.37 8.13 16.22
CA ASP A 591 30.75 7.73 16.51
C ASP A 591 31.73 8.92 16.49
N ASP A 592 31.57 9.84 15.53
CA ASP A 592 32.33 11.08 15.45
C ASP A 592 32.05 11.98 16.66
N ALA A 593 30.78 12.09 17.08
CA ALA A 593 30.38 12.84 18.28
C ALA A 593 30.97 12.24 19.57
N LYS A 594 30.95 10.91 19.72
CA LYS A 594 31.58 10.21 20.85
C LYS A 594 33.08 10.44 20.86
N THR A 595 33.73 10.38 19.71
CA THR A 595 35.18 10.59 19.57
C THR A 595 35.58 12.02 19.94
N ASN A 596 34.80 13.02 19.52
CA ASN A 596 35.00 14.42 19.90
C ASN A 596 34.90 14.61 21.43
N LEU A 597 33.85 14.09 22.08
CA LEU A 597 33.68 14.17 23.53
C LEU A 597 34.81 13.43 24.28
N ASN A 598 35.17 12.23 23.83
CA ASN A 598 36.25 11.45 24.43
C ASN A 598 37.59 12.18 24.35
N SER A 599 37.89 12.85 23.22
CA SER A 599 39.11 13.64 23.08
C SER A 599 39.18 14.81 24.08
N ALA A 600 38.05 15.45 24.37
CA ALA A 600 37.95 16.51 25.37
C ALA A 600 38.11 15.95 26.80
N LEU A 601 37.50 14.81 27.10
CA LEU A 601 37.65 14.13 28.40
C LEU A 601 39.10 13.68 28.65
N THR A 602 39.77 13.11 27.64
CA THR A 602 41.19 12.72 27.74
C THR A 602 42.10 13.92 28.01
N ALA A 603 41.85 15.06 27.35
CA ALA A 603 42.63 16.28 27.58
C ALA A 603 42.49 16.81 29.03
N MET A 604 41.39 16.50 29.70
CA MET A 604 41.12 16.85 31.10
C MET A 604 41.47 15.73 32.09
N THR A 605 42.13 14.66 31.63
CA THR A 605 42.47 13.47 32.43
C THR A 605 41.24 12.81 33.09
N GLN A 606 40.09 12.91 32.45
CA GLN A 606 38.83 12.30 32.88
C GLN A 606 38.59 10.96 32.16
N PRO A 607 37.86 10.02 32.77
CA PRO A 607 37.54 8.74 32.13
C PRO A 607 36.74 8.96 30.84
N VAL A 608 37.17 8.30 29.77
CA VAL A 608 36.48 8.25 28.47
C VAL A 608 35.22 7.38 28.55
N ALA A 609 34.43 7.36 27.48
CA ALA A 609 33.23 6.54 27.42
C ALA A 609 33.51 5.05 27.67
N GLU A 610 32.64 4.38 28.43
CA GLU A 610 32.73 2.92 28.64
C GLU A 610 32.33 2.16 27.37
N GLU A 611 32.79 0.91 27.26
CA GLU A 611 32.46 0.05 26.11
C GLU A 611 30.93 -0.23 26.11
N GLY A 612 30.23 0.26 25.08
CA GLY A 612 28.77 0.20 24.99
C GLY A 612 28.00 1.40 25.56
N GLU A 613 28.68 2.42 26.09
CA GLU A 613 28.01 3.65 26.57
C GLU A 613 27.38 4.43 25.39
N GLY A 614 26.10 4.80 25.53
CA GLY A 614 25.39 5.64 24.57
C GLY A 614 25.91 7.09 24.56
N LEU A 615 25.70 7.80 23.45
CA LEU A 615 26.08 9.21 23.30
C LEU A 615 25.32 10.11 24.28
N ARG A 616 24.04 9.84 24.54
CA ARG A 616 23.23 10.64 25.48
C ARG A 616 23.69 10.53 26.95
N PRO A 617 23.92 9.33 27.51
CA PRO A 617 24.58 9.19 28.81
C PRO A 617 25.93 9.90 28.89
N LEU A 618 26.77 9.76 27.86
CA LEU A 618 28.07 10.42 27.79
C LEU A 618 27.96 11.95 27.81
N LEU A 619 27.02 12.52 27.04
CA LEU A 619 26.77 13.96 27.02
C LEU A 619 26.32 14.48 28.39
N LEU A 620 25.38 13.80 29.05
CA LEU A 620 24.92 14.16 30.40
C LEU A 620 26.07 14.10 31.42
N ARG A 621 26.96 13.13 31.31
CA ARG A 621 28.16 13.04 32.14
C ARG A 621 29.09 14.22 31.90
N CYS A 622 29.35 14.57 30.64
CA CYS A 622 30.17 15.72 30.26
C CYS A 622 29.58 17.04 30.78
N GLU A 623 28.25 17.21 30.73
CA GLU A 623 27.57 18.40 31.26
C GLU A 623 27.68 18.52 32.78
N ARG A 624 27.45 17.42 33.51
CA ARG A 624 27.62 17.41 34.97
C ARG A 624 29.04 17.76 35.36
N LEU A 625 30.01 17.19 34.65
CA LEU A 625 31.43 17.48 34.87
C LEU A 625 31.77 18.94 34.53
N LEU A 626 31.24 19.48 33.43
CA LEU A 626 31.43 20.89 33.08
C LEU A 626 30.89 21.80 34.19
N ASN A 627 29.67 21.55 34.67
CA ASN A 627 29.06 22.35 35.74
C ASN A 627 29.89 22.30 37.02
N GLN A 628 30.30 21.10 37.46
CA GLN A 628 31.14 20.91 38.66
C GLN A 628 32.47 21.67 38.55
N ILE A 629 33.13 21.61 37.40
CA ILE A 629 34.41 22.29 37.19
C ILE A 629 34.20 23.81 37.09
N THR A 630 33.14 24.28 36.43
CA THR A 630 32.85 25.72 36.36
C THR A 630 32.51 26.31 37.72
N GLU A 631 31.75 25.59 38.55
CA GLU A 631 31.43 26.01 39.92
C GLU A 631 32.71 26.08 40.76
N SER A 632 33.53 25.04 40.74
CA SER A 632 34.83 25.03 41.43
C SER A 632 35.78 26.13 40.96
N ASN A 633 35.88 26.36 39.64
CA ASN A 633 36.70 27.45 39.09
C ASN A 633 36.18 28.83 39.52
N SER A 634 34.85 29.02 39.59
CA SER A 634 34.24 30.29 40.01
C SER A 634 34.47 30.62 41.49
N GLU A 635 34.47 29.59 42.36
CA GLU A 635 34.83 29.74 43.78
C GLU A 635 36.30 30.16 43.94
N VAL A 636 37.20 29.55 43.17
CA VAL A 636 38.63 29.92 43.14
C VAL A 636 38.80 31.36 42.62
N ASP A 637 38.06 31.78 41.59
CA ASP A 637 38.09 33.15 41.08
C ASP A 637 37.59 34.17 42.11
N LEU A 638 36.53 33.84 42.86
CA LEU A 638 36.02 34.69 43.94
C LEU A 638 37.06 34.86 45.06
N LEU A 639 37.70 33.77 45.47
CA LEU A 639 38.78 33.79 46.46
C LEU A 639 39.99 34.59 45.97
N ASN A 640 40.38 34.45 44.71
CA ASN A 640 41.45 35.25 44.09
C ASN A 640 41.13 36.75 44.08
N ARG A 641 39.89 37.13 43.77
CA ARG A 641 39.43 38.54 43.82
C ARG A 641 39.49 39.08 45.25
N LYS A 642 38.97 38.33 46.23
CA LYS A 642 39.02 38.69 47.66
C LYS A 642 40.46 38.84 48.16
N LEU A 643 41.34 37.92 47.77
CA LEU A 643 42.77 37.98 48.12
C LEU A 643 43.41 39.27 47.58
N THR A 644 43.15 39.60 46.31
CA THR A 644 43.70 40.79 45.66
C THR A 644 43.19 42.08 46.34
N GLU A 645 41.90 42.12 46.69
CA GLU A 645 41.30 43.24 47.41
C GLU A 645 41.92 43.42 48.80
N GLN A 646 42.08 42.35 49.57
CA GLN A 646 42.70 42.40 50.90
C GLN A 646 44.19 42.75 50.85
N GLN A 647 44.92 42.27 49.84
CA GLN A 647 46.32 42.67 49.61
C GLN A 647 46.45 44.17 49.32
N SER A 648 45.50 44.74 48.55
CA SER A 648 45.45 46.20 48.34
C SER A 648 45.15 46.95 49.64
N LYS A 649 44.18 46.47 50.45
CA LYS A 649 43.86 47.05 51.76
C LYS A 649 45.06 47.02 52.71
N LEU A 650 45.79 45.90 52.76
CA LEU A 650 47.03 45.76 53.52
C LEU A 650 48.06 46.82 53.12
N GLY A 651 48.28 46.99 51.81
CA GLY A 651 49.20 48.02 51.30
C GLY A 651 48.82 49.44 51.71
N THR A 652 47.53 49.77 51.77
CA THR A 652 47.06 51.08 52.25
C THR A 652 47.16 51.24 53.77
N ALA A 653 46.84 50.20 54.54
CA ALA A 653 46.92 50.21 56.00
C ALA A 653 48.37 50.31 56.46
N GLN A 654 49.29 49.59 55.81
CA GLN A 654 50.73 49.66 56.11
C GLN A 654 51.30 51.05 55.88
N LYS A 655 51.01 51.68 54.72
CA LYS A 655 51.44 53.07 54.45
C LYS A 655 50.92 54.07 55.49
N ARG A 656 49.70 53.86 55.99
CA ARG A 656 49.11 54.70 57.05
C ARG A 656 49.81 54.50 58.38
N LEU A 657 50.12 53.25 58.74
CA LEU A 657 50.89 52.91 59.94
C LEU A 657 52.30 53.51 59.90
N ASP A 658 53.00 53.36 58.79
CA ASP A 658 54.34 53.94 58.58
C ASP A 658 54.31 55.48 58.73
N GLY A 659 53.25 56.13 58.25
CA GLY A 659 53.03 57.58 58.40
C GLY A 659 52.79 58.00 59.86
N ILE A 660 52.04 57.21 60.63
CA ILE A 660 51.80 57.46 62.07
C ILE A 660 53.09 57.25 62.87
N GLU A 661 53.88 56.21 62.56
CA GLU A 661 55.17 55.96 63.20
C GLU A 661 56.19 57.08 62.92
N ALA A 662 56.23 57.60 61.68
CA ALA A 662 57.06 58.75 61.32
C ALA A 662 56.64 60.04 62.04
N ALA A 663 55.33 60.28 62.20
CA ALA A 663 54.81 61.43 62.95
C ALA A 663 55.15 61.33 64.45
N LEU A 664 55.06 60.14 65.04
CA LEU A 664 55.43 59.88 66.44
C LEU A 664 56.93 60.11 66.68
N ALA A 665 57.79 59.73 65.74
CA ALA A 665 59.22 59.97 65.81
C ALA A 665 59.54 61.48 65.84
N ARG A 666 58.94 62.27 64.94
CA ARG A 666 59.08 63.74 64.91
C ARG A 666 58.58 64.40 66.18
N TRP A 667 57.47 63.91 66.73
CA TRP A 667 56.92 64.40 68.00
C TRP A 667 57.89 64.17 69.17
N LYS A 668 58.52 62.99 69.25
CA LYS A 668 59.51 62.69 70.32
C LYS A 668 60.71 63.65 70.29
N ASP A 669 61.18 64.02 69.09
CA ASP A 669 62.29 64.97 68.93
C ASP A 669 61.90 66.39 69.36
N ALA A 670 60.69 66.85 69.00
CA ALA A 670 60.17 68.15 69.40
C ALA A 670 59.88 68.24 70.92
N TRP A 671 59.38 67.15 71.52
CA TRP A 671 59.15 67.05 72.97
C TRP A 671 60.43 67.24 73.76
N LYS A 672 61.52 66.60 73.32
CA LYS A 672 62.84 66.69 73.95
C LYS A 672 63.41 68.12 73.97
N ALA A 673 63.16 68.91 72.93
CA ALA A 673 63.63 70.29 72.84
C ALA A 673 62.83 71.24 73.74
N ALA A 674 61.52 70.99 73.92
CA ALA A 674 60.62 71.87 74.64
C ALA A 674 60.69 71.73 76.18
N THR A 675 61.10 70.58 76.72
CA THR A 675 61.14 70.32 78.17
C THR A 675 62.46 70.72 78.86
N ALA A 676 63.54 70.93 78.09
CA ALA A 676 64.87 71.28 78.60
C ALA A 676 64.96 72.57 79.47
N PRO A 677 64.22 73.66 79.19
CA PRO A 677 64.29 74.90 79.99
C PRO A 677 63.64 74.81 81.38
N ILE A 678 62.83 73.78 81.64
CA ILE A 678 62.06 73.60 82.88
C ILE A 678 62.77 72.58 83.82
N GLY A 679 63.97 72.13 83.46
CA GLY A 679 64.79 71.25 84.30
C GLY A 679 64.31 69.80 84.40
N LEU A 680 63.32 69.39 83.60
CA LEU A 680 62.82 68.02 83.52
C LEU A 680 63.51 67.25 82.38
N GLY A 681 63.97 66.02 82.66
CA GLY A 681 64.65 65.18 81.68
C GLY A 681 63.74 64.68 80.54
N PHE A 682 64.35 64.16 79.47
CA PHE A 682 63.64 63.74 78.25
C PHE A 682 62.63 62.59 78.46
N GLU A 683 62.70 61.87 79.59
CA GLU A 683 61.79 60.77 79.94
C GLU A 683 60.54 61.22 80.71
N ALA A 684 60.38 62.53 80.96
CA ALA A 684 59.21 63.04 81.65
C ALA A 684 57.94 62.75 80.81
N SER A 685 56.99 62.06 81.44
CA SER A 685 55.70 61.74 80.81
C SER A 685 54.92 63.02 80.51
N THR A 686 54.00 62.97 79.54
CA THR A 686 53.11 64.11 79.24
C THR A 686 52.36 64.57 80.49
N GLN A 687 51.98 63.65 81.39
CA GLN A 687 51.37 63.92 82.69
C GLN A 687 52.32 64.59 83.71
N GLN A 688 53.61 64.23 83.74
CA GLN A 688 54.61 64.83 84.65
C GLN A 688 54.99 66.25 84.27
N VAL A 689 54.99 66.59 82.98
CA VAL A 689 55.25 67.95 82.50
C VAL A 689 54.01 68.83 82.66
N GLU A 690 52.82 68.28 82.48
CA GLU A 690 51.54 68.97 82.74
C GLU A 690 51.42 69.39 84.21
N SER A 691 51.82 68.54 85.16
CA SER A 691 51.81 68.87 86.60
C SER A 691 52.82 69.94 87.04
N VAL A 692 53.77 70.31 86.18
CA VAL A 692 54.75 71.39 86.44
C VAL A 692 54.34 72.70 85.72
N LEU A 693 53.41 72.63 84.77
CA LEU A 693 52.82 73.78 84.08
C LEU A 693 51.53 74.30 84.72
N GLU A 694 50.88 73.47 85.54
CA GLU A 694 49.79 73.83 86.46
C GLU A 694 50.34 74.39 87.77
#